data_AF-A0A5J5F335-F1
#
_entry.id   AF-A0A5J5F335-F1
#
_cell.length_a   1.000
_cell.length_b   1.000
_cell.length_c   1.000
_cell.angle_alpha   90.00
_cell.angle_beta   90.00
_cell.angle_gamma   90.00
#
_symmetry.space_group_name_H-M   'P 1'
#
loop_
_entity.id
_entity.type
_entity.pdbx_description
1 polymer ?
#
loop_
_entity_poly.entity_id
_entity_poly.type
_entity_poly.pdbx_seq_one_letter_code
_entity_poly.pdbx_strand_id
1 'polypeptide(L)'
;MSLHLLVEQAIFDSSSYEVLSYEEVEALKKEHETLTKRIDAATNKLAMESKVRDAALSLSRLTSKKSRRSAASTASDTKGDEEYAASSRKCDELSAELAKLNARANEVQRRLLQHSAGILGVAHKAVGDGGASRGSVEYSLSSSNPIDPQAFDDRSFYKTVDKLAGFGEMSRGVGGDGAQKAVEDELVVERLEMFNAQVQELLRSAGAKDLPLPDKNLANTVHEQLTLLEQNLHCLRENPPSSDLNNRAAEQLEHQESILTTLWDMIVTFDEEVREQKLERKQNGELNADYPESDDEPEAPEFSMSVFSSRVQRLLNKVMKLRGDRDMLRERTSHQERGMEEDMKMMQDEISTMGAQVEQLSTLLGQRENELTAANAKMQNLTAELNQRNEELQHTANELEESRTAFSMKSAEFLEAMHELDVERSKDKQRANEANAGLQQEHSALQQANQALAELQAQLIEKENRLAEMENQAREMKEHHNTVRADLEAAVAEKAGKLRDLEQDIIVLHEAVETSEKARNWATEQENLLRQQSEENDAQMKKMDAELEELRMKVAELSTEVVMAKAELDIAYGSKSERAAATAQAKAAALALEKANKQPQSIDPGLLSEIANLEKKNNELIDEIVMLKTERAEGANSEHLEKRCKMLQKELDDMLKDFENLTKQSIEAEQERTKLESTIDALKEKLEELETTMAEEKIRLLAVGPPRPSVDVRSPLGRTGESTTTSVLKTEFKKMMRHMRQEQAKALNAERDERRKLEQMIRNMKKEQLMRRMTPPVNANANVA
;
A
#
# COMPACT_ATOMS: atom_id res chain seq x y z
N MET A 1 -31.07 -39.07 14.86
CA MET A 1 -29.90 -39.97 14.83
C MET A 1 -28.60 -39.20 14.97
N SER A 2 -28.08 -38.48 13.96
CA SER A 2 -26.74 -37.81 14.04
C SER A 2 -26.47 -37.06 15.37
N LEU A 3 -27.35 -36.13 15.77
CA LEU A 3 -27.20 -35.40 17.04
C LEU A 3 -27.19 -36.30 18.29
N HIS A 4 -27.98 -37.38 18.30
CA HIS A 4 -28.04 -38.32 19.42
C HIS A 4 -26.72 -39.10 19.55
N LEU A 5 -26.16 -39.56 18.43
CA LEU A 5 -24.86 -40.22 18.39
C LEU A 5 -23.71 -39.29 18.84
N LEU A 6 -23.77 -38.01 18.47
CA LEU A 6 -22.82 -36.99 18.96
C LEU A 6 -22.95 -36.74 20.46
N VAL A 7 -24.17 -36.76 21.01
CA VAL A 7 -24.42 -36.65 22.46
C VAL A 7 -23.93 -37.91 23.19
N GLU A 8 -24.20 -39.11 22.68
CA GLU A 8 -23.68 -40.37 23.24
C GLU A 8 -22.14 -40.39 23.24
N GLN A 9 -21.50 -39.97 22.15
CA GLN A 9 -20.04 -39.83 22.08
C GLN A 9 -19.52 -38.79 23.08
N ALA A 10 -20.16 -37.62 23.21
CA ALA A 10 -19.77 -36.60 24.18
C ALA A 10 -19.95 -37.05 25.64
N ILE A 11 -20.95 -37.89 25.93
CA ILE A 11 -21.13 -38.52 27.26
C ILE A 11 -20.06 -39.59 27.50
N PHE A 12 -19.69 -40.37 26.48
CA PHE A 12 -18.61 -41.34 26.56
C PHE A 12 -17.25 -40.65 26.81
N ASP A 13 -16.92 -39.62 26.03
CA ASP A 13 -15.68 -38.85 26.16
C ASP A 13 -15.60 -38.13 27.52
N SER A 14 -16.71 -37.52 27.97
CA SER A 14 -16.75 -36.83 29.27
C SER A 14 -16.77 -37.77 30.48
N SER A 15 -17.05 -39.07 30.31
CA SER A 15 -16.88 -40.08 31.37
C SER A 15 -15.42 -40.27 31.82
N SER A 16 -14.46 -39.79 31.02
CA SER A 16 -13.03 -39.78 31.36
C SER A 16 -12.58 -38.56 32.19
N TYR A 17 -13.48 -37.61 32.46
CA TYR A 17 -13.14 -36.35 33.12
C TYR A 17 -13.35 -36.40 34.64
N GLU A 18 -12.37 -35.85 35.37
CA GLU A 18 -12.38 -35.78 36.83
C GLU A 18 -13.40 -34.74 37.33
N VAL A 19 -14.30 -35.16 38.22
CA VAL A 19 -15.23 -34.26 38.91
C VAL A 19 -14.57 -33.79 40.20
N LEU A 20 -13.90 -32.63 40.12
CA LEU A 20 -13.30 -31.93 41.26
C LEU A 20 -14.35 -31.55 42.32
N SER A 21 -13.91 -31.34 43.56
CA SER A 21 -14.76 -30.87 44.65
C SER A 21 -15.19 -29.40 44.50
N TYR A 22 -16.24 -29.00 45.22
CA TYR A 22 -16.76 -27.63 45.20
C TYR A 22 -15.69 -26.59 45.62
N GLU A 23 -14.88 -26.91 46.63
CA GLU A 23 -13.81 -26.03 47.12
C GLU A 23 -12.71 -25.82 46.08
N GLU A 24 -12.31 -26.89 45.38
CA GLU A 24 -11.34 -26.84 44.28
C GLU A 24 -11.89 -26.06 43.08
N VAL A 25 -13.18 -26.20 42.77
CA VAL A 25 -13.85 -25.45 41.70
C VAL A 25 -13.95 -23.97 42.03
N GLU A 26 -14.24 -23.60 43.28
CA GLU A 26 -14.13 -22.21 43.72
C GLU A 26 -12.68 -21.69 43.66
N ALA A 27 -11.71 -22.48 44.10
CA ALA A 27 -10.29 -22.10 44.05
C ALA A 27 -9.81 -21.87 42.61
N LEU A 28 -10.16 -22.78 41.68
CA LEU A 28 -9.86 -22.65 40.25
C LEU A 28 -10.59 -21.45 39.60
N LYS A 29 -11.85 -21.15 39.98
CA LYS A 29 -12.55 -19.94 39.50
C LYS A 29 -11.86 -18.66 39.98
N LYS A 30 -11.49 -18.59 41.26
CA LYS A 30 -10.75 -17.45 41.85
C LYS A 30 -9.37 -17.32 41.22
N GLU A 31 -8.66 -18.44 41.00
CA GLU A 31 -7.39 -18.45 40.28
C GLU A 31 -7.55 -17.91 38.86
N HIS A 32 -8.51 -18.43 38.09
CA HIS A 32 -8.82 -17.95 36.73
C HIS A 32 -9.05 -16.45 36.71
N GLU A 33 -9.90 -15.91 37.59
CA GLU A 33 -10.16 -14.46 37.66
C GLU A 33 -8.89 -13.65 37.96
N THR A 34 -8.01 -14.14 38.84
CA THR A 34 -6.71 -13.47 39.09
C THR A 34 -5.73 -13.61 37.93
N LEU A 35 -5.79 -14.71 37.15
CA LEU A 35 -4.99 -14.89 35.95
C LEU A 35 -5.47 -13.96 34.83
N THR A 36 -6.78 -13.86 34.57
CA THR A 36 -7.35 -12.89 33.62
C THR A 36 -6.90 -11.47 33.93
N LYS A 37 -7.06 -11.01 35.19
CA LYS A 37 -6.61 -9.67 35.61
C LYS A 37 -5.10 -9.45 35.45
N ARG A 38 -4.28 -10.50 35.57
CA ARG A 38 -2.82 -10.44 35.31
C ARG A 38 -2.50 -10.43 33.81
N ILE A 39 -3.25 -11.16 32.99
CA ILE A 39 -3.16 -11.14 31.53
C ILE A 39 -3.54 -9.74 31.02
N ASP A 40 -4.63 -9.15 31.51
CA ASP A 40 -5.05 -7.79 31.17
C ASP A 40 -3.98 -6.75 31.57
N ALA A 41 -3.41 -6.87 32.77
CA ALA A 41 -2.32 -6.00 33.20
C ALA A 41 -1.05 -6.16 32.33
N ALA A 42 -0.66 -7.39 32.00
CA ALA A 42 0.54 -7.68 31.23
C ALA A 42 0.39 -7.37 29.73
N THR A 43 -0.80 -7.55 29.14
CA THR A 43 -1.10 -7.13 27.75
C THR A 43 -1.06 -5.61 27.63
N ASN A 44 -1.67 -4.87 28.57
CA ASN A 44 -1.56 -3.41 28.62
C ASN A 44 -0.10 -2.95 28.80
N LYS A 45 0.69 -3.62 29.66
CA LYS A 45 2.11 -3.34 29.85
C LYS A 45 2.94 -3.61 28.57
N LEU A 46 2.70 -4.73 27.88
CA LEU A 46 3.32 -5.04 26.59
C LEU A 46 2.92 -4.04 25.50
N ALA A 47 1.65 -3.62 25.45
CA ALA A 47 1.18 -2.61 24.50
C ALA A 47 1.79 -1.23 24.73
N MET A 48 2.18 -0.91 25.97
CA MET A 48 2.91 0.32 26.31
C MET A 48 4.42 0.19 26.03
N GLU A 49 5.08 -0.89 26.46
CA GLU A 49 6.50 -1.12 26.16
C GLU A 49 6.74 -1.31 24.65
N SER A 50 5.78 -1.85 23.87
CA SER A 50 5.88 -1.86 22.40
C SER A 50 5.94 -0.45 21.83
N LYS A 51 5.07 0.47 22.29
CA LYS A 51 5.10 1.87 21.84
C LYS A 51 6.41 2.55 22.23
N VAL A 52 6.99 2.20 23.39
CA VAL A 52 8.33 2.66 23.80
C VAL A 52 9.41 2.11 22.88
N ARG A 53 9.36 0.82 22.52
CA ARG A 53 10.29 0.16 21.59
C ARG A 53 10.24 0.81 20.20
N ASP A 54 9.04 1.07 19.71
CA ASP A 54 8.80 1.67 18.39
C ASP A 54 9.20 3.16 18.37
N ALA A 55 9.01 3.86 19.49
CA ALA A 55 9.56 5.20 19.69
C ALA A 55 11.10 5.20 19.75
N ALA A 56 11.73 4.28 20.50
CA ALA A 56 13.18 4.14 20.57
C ALA A 56 13.80 3.80 19.20
N LEU A 57 13.15 2.93 18.42
CA LEU A 57 13.50 2.63 17.02
C LEU A 57 13.32 3.85 16.10
N SER A 58 12.34 4.72 16.35
CA SER A 58 12.24 6.00 15.63
C SER A 58 13.39 6.94 16.00
N LEU A 59 13.80 6.96 17.27
CA LEU A 59 14.91 7.79 17.77
C LEU A 59 16.27 7.30 17.25
N SER A 60 16.56 5.99 17.25
CA SER A 60 17.83 5.46 16.70
C SER A 60 17.93 5.65 15.19
N ARG A 61 16.81 5.59 14.46
CA ARG A 61 16.73 5.99 13.04
C ARG A 61 16.96 7.49 12.83
N LEU A 62 16.63 8.34 13.80
CA LEU A 62 16.86 9.79 13.72
C LEU A 62 18.28 10.20 14.14
N THR A 63 18.87 9.58 15.17
CA THR A 63 20.27 9.80 15.56
C THR A 63 21.21 9.36 14.44
N SER A 64 21.10 8.13 13.96
CA SER A 64 21.94 7.60 12.87
C SER A 64 21.79 8.40 11.56
N LYS A 65 20.58 8.85 11.21
CA LYS A 65 20.33 9.70 10.03
C LYS A 65 20.92 11.12 10.19
N LYS A 66 21.03 11.64 11.41
CA LYS A 66 21.70 12.93 11.71
C LYS A 66 23.22 12.77 11.78
N SER A 67 23.73 11.68 12.36
CA SER A 67 25.14 11.31 12.46
C SER A 67 25.82 11.25 11.07
N ARG A 68 25.11 10.79 10.03
CA ARG A 68 25.56 10.84 8.61
C ARG A 68 25.87 12.24 8.05
N ARG A 69 25.64 13.33 8.79
CA ARG A 69 26.05 14.71 8.43
C ARG A 69 27.17 15.28 9.30
N SER A 70 27.66 14.53 10.30
CA SER A 70 28.69 14.99 11.24
C SER A 70 29.53 13.81 11.77
N ALA A 71 30.69 13.55 11.15
CA ALA A 71 31.53 12.38 11.38
C ALA A 71 32.35 12.41 12.70
N ALA A 72 31.72 12.76 13.84
CA ALA A 72 32.42 13.10 15.08
C ALA A 72 31.75 12.63 16.40
N SER A 73 30.68 11.82 16.36
CA SER A 73 29.83 11.55 17.54
C SER A 73 29.50 10.08 17.82
N THR A 74 30.47 9.17 17.66
CA THR A 74 30.29 7.71 17.89
C THR A 74 29.73 7.34 19.28
N ALA A 75 29.99 8.15 20.31
CA ALA A 75 29.48 7.92 21.67
C ALA A 75 27.99 8.31 21.88
N SER A 76 27.31 8.86 20.85
CA SER A 76 25.87 9.15 20.90
C SER A 76 25.02 8.10 20.18
N ASP A 77 25.62 7.36 19.24
CA ASP A 77 24.87 6.39 18.43
C ASP A 77 24.55 5.12 19.25
N THR A 78 25.47 4.66 20.12
CA THR A 78 25.25 3.44 20.93
C THR A 78 24.05 3.54 21.88
N LYS A 79 23.82 4.71 22.50
CA LYS A 79 22.75 4.89 23.50
C LYS A 79 21.34 4.65 22.95
N GLY A 80 21.07 5.10 21.73
CA GLY A 80 19.77 4.88 21.09
C GLY A 80 19.53 3.40 20.77
N ASP A 81 20.58 2.69 20.37
CA ASP A 81 20.51 1.25 20.09
C ASP A 81 20.50 0.41 21.38
N GLU A 82 21.18 0.86 22.45
CA GLU A 82 21.10 0.28 23.81
C GLU A 82 19.69 0.42 24.40
N GLU A 83 19.06 1.59 24.30
CA GLU A 83 17.69 1.84 24.76
C GLU A 83 16.66 1.02 23.94
N TYR A 84 16.83 0.94 22.62
CA TYR A 84 16.03 0.07 21.76
C TYR A 84 16.19 -1.41 22.13
N ALA A 85 17.43 -1.90 22.30
CA ALA A 85 17.69 -3.28 22.68
C ALA A 85 17.14 -3.63 24.08
N ALA A 86 17.20 -2.70 25.04
CA ALA A 86 16.60 -2.86 26.35
C ALA A 86 15.06 -2.92 26.28
N SER A 87 14.43 -2.06 25.48
CA SER A 87 12.97 -2.08 25.29
C SER A 87 12.49 -3.32 24.52
N SER A 88 13.28 -3.82 23.55
CA SER A 88 13.00 -5.09 22.87
C SER A 88 13.01 -6.25 23.86
N ARG A 89 14.09 -6.40 24.66
CA ARG A 89 14.18 -7.49 25.67
C ARG A 89 13.01 -7.49 26.64
N LYS A 90 12.57 -6.31 27.10
CA LYS A 90 11.36 -6.20 27.94
C LYS A 90 10.09 -6.64 27.22
N CYS A 91 9.93 -6.34 25.93
CA CYS A 91 8.79 -6.83 25.15
C CYS A 91 8.84 -8.36 25.03
N ASP A 92 10.02 -8.92 24.80
CA ASP A 92 10.25 -10.36 24.69
C ASP A 92 9.93 -11.06 26.03
N GLU A 93 10.44 -10.53 27.15
CA GLU A 93 10.14 -10.96 28.52
C GLU A 93 8.64 -10.91 28.84
N LEU A 94 7.96 -9.81 28.51
CA LEU A 94 6.52 -9.64 28.74
C LEU A 94 5.67 -10.57 27.86
N SER A 95 6.09 -10.83 26.62
CA SER A 95 5.43 -11.80 25.74
C SER A 95 5.57 -13.23 26.28
N ALA A 96 6.74 -13.57 26.85
CA ALA A 96 7.00 -14.86 27.49
C ALA A 96 6.28 -15.00 28.84
N GLU A 97 6.08 -13.91 29.59
CA GLU A 97 5.22 -13.88 30.78
C GLU A 97 3.75 -14.11 30.39
N LEU A 98 3.25 -13.39 29.38
CA LEU A 98 1.90 -13.57 28.84
C LEU A 98 1.64 -14.98 28.32
N ALA A 99 2.59 -15.59 27.60
CA ALA A 99 2.47 -16.98 27.15
C ALA A 99 2.31 -17.96 28.32
N LYS A 100 3.06 -17.76 29.42
CA LYS A 100 2.95 -18.58 30.64
C LYS A 100 1.64 -18.35 31.38
N LEU A 101 1.18 -17.10 31.48
CA LEU A 101 -0.09 -16.75 32.12
C LEU A 101 -1.28 -17.31 31.33
N ASN A 102 -1.29 -17.16 30.00
CA ASN A 102 -2.31 -17.73 29.12
C ASN A 102 -2.32 -19.26 29.16
N ALA A 103 -1.15 -19.93 29.12
CA ALA A 103 -1.08 -21.38 29.26
C ALA A 103 -1.67 -21.87 30.59
N ARG A 104 -1.42 -21.16 31.69
CA ARG A 104 -1.99 -21.47 33.00
C ARG A 104 -3.50 -21.17 33.07
N ALA A 105 -3.96 -20.06 32.49
CA ALA A 105 -5.39 -19.75 32.43
C ALA A 105 -6.17 -20.78 31.60
N ASN A 106 -5.64 -21.17 30.44
CA ASN A 106 -6.20 -22.22 29.59
C ASN A 106 -6.25 -23.57 30.32
N GLU A 107 -5.23 -23.94 31.08
CA GLU A 107 -5.22 -25.17 31.88
C GLU A 107 -6.28 -25.15 33.00
N VAL A 108 -6.44 -24.02 33.69
CA VAL A 108 -7.48 -23.82 34.71
C VAL A 108 -8.89 -23.87 34.08
N GLN A 109 -9.09 -23.19 32.94
CA GLN A 109 -10.33 -23.22 32.18
C GLN A 109 -10.65 -24.63 31.67
N ARG A 110 -9.65 -25.37 31.18
CA ARG A 110 -9.77 -26.77 30.73
C ARG A 110 -10.26 -27.66 31.87
N ARG A 111 -9.73 -27.53 33.09
CA ARG A 111 -10.20 -28.27 34.28
C ARG A 111 -11.64 -27.90 34.64
N LEU A 112 -11.98 -26.61 34.65
CA LEU A 112 -13.35 -26.15 34.93
C LEU A 112 -14.36 -26.67 33.91
N LEU A 113 -13.99 -26.71 32.63
CA LEU A 113 -14.82 -27.28 31.56
C LEU A 113 -14.92 -28.81 31.66
N GLN A 114 -13.82 -29.51 31.97
CA GLN A 114 -13.83 -30.96 32.19
C GLN A 114 -14.71 -31.36 33.38
N HIS A 115 -14.60 -30.67 34.52
CA HIS A 115 -15.51 -30.83 35.66
C HIS A 115 -16.97 -30.60 35.25
N SER A 116 -17.25 -29.54 34.48
CA SER A 116 -18.62 -29.20 34.04
C SER A 116 -19.20 -30.25 33.09
N ALA A 117 -18.40 -30.75 32.15
CA ALA A 117 -18.79 -31.83 31.26
C ALA A 117 -18.94 -33.18 32.00
N GLY A 118 -18.06 -33.46 32.96
CA GLY A 118 -18.16 -34.64 33.83
C GLY A 118 -19.43 -34.64 34.68
N ILE A 119 -19.82 -33.50 35.27
CA ILE A 119 -21.12 -33.34 35.94
C ILE A 119 -22.28 -33.58 34.98
N LEU A 120 -22.24 -33.04 33.76
CA LEU A 120 -23.30 -33.25 32.77
C LEU A 120 -23.40 -34.73 32.33
N GLY A 121 -22.27 -35.41 32.14
CA GLY A 121 -22.23 -36.85 31.85
C GLY A 121 -22.76 -37.71 33.01
N VAL A 122 -22.39 -37.38 34.25
CA VAL A 122 -22.91 -38.04 35.46
C VAL A 122 -24.40 -37.78 35.64
N ALA A 123 -24.88 -36.56 35.41
CA ALA A 123 -26.30 -36.21 35.49
C ALA A 123 -27.13 -36.95 34.44
N HIS A 124 -26.67 -36.99 33.18
CA HIS A 124 -27.34 -37.76 32.12
C HIS A 124 -27.32 -39.26 32.42
N LYS A 125 -26.24 -39.80 33.01
CA LYS A 125 -26.17 -41.20 33.42
C LYS A 125 -27.11 -41.52 34.59
N ALA A 126 -27.24 -40.62 35.56
CA ALA A 126 -28.19 -40.75 36.67
C ALA A 126 -29.66 -40.72 36.21
N VAL A 127 -29.97 -39.96 35.15
CA VAL A 127 -31.28 -40.01 34.48
C VAL A 127 -31.49 -41.33 33.72
N GLY A 128 -30.43 -41.89 33.11
CA GLY A 128 -30.50 -43.15 32.36
C GLY A 128 -30.61 -44.42 33.22
N ASP A 129 -29.95 -44.47 34.38
CA ASP A 129 -29.97 -45.63 35.31
C ASP A 129 -31.24 -45.67 36.18
N GLY A 130 -32.06 -44.60 36.14
CA GLY A 130 -33.32 -44.43 36.88
C GLY A 130 -34.49 -45.27 36.36
N GLY A 131 -34.30 -46.57 36.20
CA GLY A 131 -35.30 -47.51 35.67
C GLY A 131 -36.58 -47.60 36.52
N ALA A 132 -37.70 -47.14 35.95
CA ALA A 132 -39.08 -47.40 36.38
C ALA A 132 -39.57 -46.75 37.70
N SER A 133 -39.75 -45.42 37.68
CA SER A 133 -40.92 -44.80 38.36
C SER A 133 -41.51 -43.66 37.54
N ARG A 134 -42.82 -43.40 37.69
CA ARG A 134 -43.56 -42.40 36.90
C ARG A 134 -43.46 -41.01 37.53
N GLY A 135 -42.78 -40.09 36.87
CA GLY A 135 -42.80 -38.66 37.22
C GLY A 135 -42.05 -37.83 36.19
N SER A 136 -42.76 -37.28 35.20
CA SER A 136 -42.15 -36.33 34.26
C SER A 136 -41.94 -34.99 34.96
N VAL A 137 -40.68 -34.65 35.23
CA VAL A 137 -40.25 -33.31 35.65
C VAL A 137 -39.36 -32.77 34.54
N GLU A 138 -40.00 -32.28 33.49
CA GLU A 138 -39.36 -31.94 32.23
C GLU A 138 -38.78 -30.51 32.25
N TYR A 139 -37.50 -30.38 32.61
CA TYR A 139 -36.75 -29.14 32.46
C TYR A 139 -36.21 -28.97 31.02
N SER A 140 -37.11 -28.98 30.03
CA SER A 140 -36.78 -28.75 28.62
C SER A 140 -36.49 -27.27 28.33
N LEU A 141 -35.22 -26.88 28.41
CA LEU A 141 -34.74 -25.63 27.83
C LEU A 141 -34.62 -25.76 26.31
N SER A 142 -35.03 -24.71 25.60
CA SER A 142 -34.87 -24.51 24.15
C SER A 142 -35.64 -25.46 23.21
N SER A 143 -36.87 -25.08 22.85
CA SER A 143 -37.47 -25.41 21.56
C SER A 143 -37.69 -24.15 20.74
N SER A 144 -37.27 -24.16 19.47
CA SER A 144 -37.33 -23.01 18.57
C SER A 144 -38.20 -23.30 17.35
N ASN A 145 -39.48 -22.92 17.40
CA ASN A 145 -40.26 -22.43 16.26
C ASN A 145 -41.64 -21.88 16.70
N PRO A 146 -42.34 -21.11 15.85
CA PRO A 146 -43.28 -20.08 16.34
C PRO A 146 -44.62 -20.62 16.81
N ILE A 147 -45.18 -19.98 17.84
CA ILE A 147 -46.50 -20.26 18.39
C ILE A 147 -47.48 -19.17 17.93
N ASP A 148 -48.62 -19.62 17.42
CA ASP A 148 -49.78 -18.82 17.02
C ASP A 148 -50.54 -18.34 18.28
N PRO A 149 -50.74 -17.02 18.51
CA PRO A 149 -51.11 -16.49 19.82
C PRO A 149 -52.62 -16.55 20.16
N GLN A 150 -53.33 -17.61 19.74
CA GLN A 150 -54.80 -17.63 19.82
C GLN A 150 -55.50 -18.95 20.20
N ALA A 151 -54.80 -19.93 20.79
CA ALA A 151 -55.39 -21.23 21.17
C ALA A 151 -55.21 -21.59 22.67
N PHE A 152 -56.33 -21.98 23.32
CA PHE A 152 -56.51 -22.33 24.75
C PHE A 152 -56.19 -21.19 25.75
N ASP A 153 -57.10 -20.66 26.59
CA ASP A 153 -58.38 -21.05 27.23
C ASP A 153 -58.27 -21.52 28.71
N ASP A 154 -58.16 -20.54 29.61
CA ASP A 154 -58.24 -20.69 31.06
C ASP A 154 -59.63 -20.37 31.66
N ARG A 155 -60.73 -20.45 30.88
CA ARG A 155 -62.09 -20.16 31.39
C ARG A 155 -62.69 -21.25 32.31
N SER A 156 -61.88 -22.19 32.80
CA SER A 156 -62.37 -23.46 33.36
C SER A 156 -62.37 -23.58 34.89
N PHE A 157 -61.91 -22.58 35.65
CA PHE A 157 -61.85 -22.68 37.13
C PHE A 157 -62.61 -21.65 37.98
N TYR A 158 -63.28 -20.66 37.37
CA TYR A 158 -64.22 -19.79 38.11
C TYR A 158 -65.59 -19.73 37.43
N LYS A 159 -66.49 -20.62 37.86
CA LYS A 159 -67.95 -20.54 37.58
C LYS A 159 -68.68 -20.10 38.85
N THR A 160 -68.75 -18.80 39.07
CA THR A 160 -69.61 -18.19 40.10
C THR A 160 -70.81 -17.51 39.46
N VAL A 161 -71.96 -18.18 39.53
CA VAL A 161 -73.33 -17.61 39.51
C VAL A 161 -73.55 -16.27 38.77
N ASP A 162 -73.52 -16.30 37.44
CA ASP A 162 -74.14 -15.26 36.60
C ASP A 162 -74.94 -15.88 35.44
N LYS A 163 -76.00 -16.64 35.79
CA LYS A 163 -77.10 -17.04 34.88
C LYS A 163 -78.40 -17.27 35.66
N LEU A 164 -78.96 -16.20 36.23
CA LEU A 164 -80.35 -16.16 36.72
C LEU A 164 -81.13 -14.92 36.25
N ALA A 165 -80.79 -14.40 35.07
CA ALA A 165 -81.60 -13.43 34.35
C ALA A 165 -82.91 -14.09 33.88
N GLY A 166 -83.94 -14.09 34.73
CA GLY A 166 -85.17 -14.84 34.47
C GLY A 166 -86.32 -14.71 35.46
N PHE A 167 -86.30 -13.77 36.41
CA PHE A 167 -87.47 -13.42 37.25
C PHE A 167 -87.32 -11.99 37.79
N GLY A 168 -88.44 -11.24 37.89
CA GLY A 168 -88.50 -10.00 38.68
C GLY A 168 -88.54 -8.66 37.94
N GLU A 169 -89.48 -8.47 37.00
CA GLU A 169 -90.00 -7.10 36.77
C GLU A 169 -90.82 -6.66 38.00
N MET A 170 -90.21 -5.99 38.98
CA MET A 170 -90.94 -5.09 39.89
C MET A 170 -90.05 -4.17 40.73
N SER A 171 -90.45 -2.90 40.78
CA SER A 171 -90.19 -1.91 41.85
C SER A 171 -88.77 -1.76 42.40
N ARG A 172 -88.01 -0.80 41.84
CA ARG A 172 -87.56 0.36 42.63
C ARG A 172 -87.17 1.55 41.76
N GLY A 173 -88.05 2.55 41.71
CA GLY A 173 -87.68 3.92 41.39
C GLY A 173 -87.96 4.80 42.61
N VAL A 174 -86.94 5.51 43.10
CA VAL A 174 -87.10 6.72 43.90
C VAL A 174 -86.04 7.72 43.42
N GLY A 175 -86.51 8.81 42.80
CA GLY A 175 -85.70 9.82 42.14
C GLY A 175 -86.59 10.97 41.68
N GLY A 176 -87.46 11.43 42.59
CA GLY A 176 -88.62 12.26 42.27
C GLY A 176 -89.40 12.64 43.52
N ASP A 177 -88.71 13.25 44.49
CA ASP A 177 -89.39 13.89 45.62
C ASP A 177 -90.19 15.11 45.12
N GLY A 178 -91.44 15.26 45.59
CA GLY A 178 -92.34 16.36 45.21
C GLY A 178 -93.69 15.99 44.58
N ALA A 179 -93.96 14.73 44.22
CA ALA A 179 -95.20 14.36 43.51
C ALA A 179 -96.34 13.79 44.38
N GLN A 180 -96.06 13.21 45.56
CA GLN A 180 -97.09 12.52 46.35
C GLN A 180 -97.88 13.43 47.30
N LYS A 181 -97.28 14.54 47.78
CA LYS A 181 -97.93 15.45 48.74
C LYS A 181 -99.24 16.08 48.23
N ALA A 182 -99.31 16.41 46.94
CA ALA A 182 -100.47 17.07 46.35
C ALA A 182 -101.74 16.21 46.38
N VAL A 183 -101.62 14.88 46.34
CA VAL A 183 -102.75 13.95 46.30
C VAL A 183 -103.29 13.63 47.70
N GLU A 184 -102.43 13.65 48.72
CA GLU A 184 -102.86 13.47 50.12
C GLU A 184 -103.62 14.70 50.63
N ASP A 185 -103.16 15.92 50.31
CA ASP A 185 -103.86 17.16 50.69
C ASP A 185 -105.27 17.24 50.06
N GLU A 186 -105.44 16.85 48.79
CA GLU A 186 -106.75 16.88 48.10
C GLU A 186 -107.77 15.90 48.70
N LEU A 187 -107.34 14.69 49.08
CA LEU A 187 -108.19 13.70 49.78
C LEU A 187 -108.51 14.10 51.23
N VAL A 188 -107.62 14.84 51.90
CA VAL A 188 -107.89 15.39 53.24
C VAL A 188 -108.92 16.53 53.17
N VAL A 189 -108.85 17.36 52.12
CA VAL A 189 -109.83 18.43 51.86
C VAL A 189 -111.24 17.87 51.64
N GLU A 190 -111.41 16.88 50.76
CA GLU A 190 -112.73 16.26 50.51
C GLU A 190 -113.35 15.66 51.78
N ARG A 191 -112.52 15.01 52.61
CA ARG A 191 -112.97 14.34 53.84
C ARG A 191 -113.32 15.31 54.97
N LEU A 192 -112.62 16.45 55.08
CA LEU A 192 -112.98 17.51 56.03
C LEU A 192 -114.26 18.25 55.61
N GLU A 193 -114.51 18.38 54.31
CA GLU A 193 -115.74 18.96 53.78
C GLU A 193 -116.96 18.08 54.10
N MET A 194 -116.84 16.76 53.87
CA MET A 194 -117.86 15.78 54.28
C MET A 194 -118.16 15.82 55.78
N PHE A 195 -117.13 15.94 56.63
CA PHE A 195 -117.31 15.96 58.08
C PHE A 195 -117.98 17.26 58.57
N ASN A 196 -117.60 18.41 57.99
CA ASN A 196 -118.29 19.68 58.23
C ASN A 196 -119.78 19.61 57.84
N ALA A 197 -120.11 19.01 56.69
CA ALA A 197 -121.50 18.81 56.27
C ALA A 197 -122.29 17.93 57.26
N GLN A 198 -121.67 16.89 57.84
CA GLN A 198 -122.30 16.05 58.86
C GLN A 198 -122.56 16.80 60.18
N VAL A 199 -121.61 17.62 60.65
CA VAL A 199 -121.83 18.44 61.86
C VAL A 199 -122.87 19.52 61.62
N GLN A 200 -122.92 20.12 60.41
CA GLN A 200 -123.97 21.08 60.04
C GLN A 200 -125.36 20.43 59.95
N GLU A 201 -125.48 19.17 59.49
CA GLU A 201 -126.75 18.45 59.53
C GLU A 201 -127.20 18.16 60.97
N LEU A 202 -126.26 17.80 61.86
CA LEU A 202 -126.55 17.63 63.29
C LEU A 202 -127.02 18.95 63.93
N LEU A 203 -126.34 20.07 63.67
CA LEU A 203 -126.75 21.40 64.12
C LEU A 203 -128.12 21.82 63.57
N ARG A 204 -128.42 21.49 62.31
CA ARG A 204 -129.72 21.73 61.67
C ARG A 204 -130.83 20.90 62.32
N SER A 205 -130.55 19.64 62.68
CA SER A 205 -131.48 18.79 63.43
C SER A 205 -131.65 19.21 64.89
N ALA A 206 -130.63 19.83 65.50
CA ALA A 206 -130.66 20.40 66.84
C ALA A 206 -131.33 21.80 66.92
N GLY A 207 -131.67 22.41 65.77
CA GLY A 207 -132.44 23.65 65.70
C GLY A 207 -131.64 24.95 65.81
N ALA A 208 -130.32 24.92 65.58
CA ALA A 208 -129.48 26.12 65.53
C ALA A 208 -129.95 27.09 64.41
N LYS A 209 -129.88 28.40 64.67
CA LYS A 209 -130.58 29.42 63.86
C LYS A 209 -129.71 30.34 63.02
N ASP A 210 -128.42 30.44 63.35
CA ASP A 210 -127.40 31.14 62.58
C ASP A 210 -126.35 30.11 62.15
N LEU A 211 -126.06 30.04 60.85
CA LEU A 211 -125.15 29.05 60.27
C LEU A 211 -124.20 29.74 59.27
N PRO A 212 -122.87 29.58 59.39
CA PRO A 212 -121.92 30.25 58.50
C PRO A 212 -122.01 29.70 57.07
N LEU A 213 -122.12 30.59 56.09
CA LEU A 213 -122.14 30.25 54.67
C LEU A 213 -120.70 30.17 54.12
N PRO A 214 -120.33 29.11 53.38
CA PRO A 214 -119.01 28.98 52.78
C PRO A 214 -118.85 29.91 51.55
N ASP A 215 -117.76 30.66 51.51
CA ASP A 215 -117.41 31.50 50.35
C ASP A 215 -116.74 30.66 49.25
N LYS A 216 -117.38 30.57 48.09
CA LYS A 216 -117.22 29.43 47.16
C LYS A 216 -115.98 29.50 46.26
N ASN A 217 -115.03 30.40 46.53
CA ASN A 217 -113.90 30.69 45.65
C ASN A 217 -112.51 30.45 46.27
N LEU A 218 -112.41 30.01 47.54
CA LEU A 218 -111.13 29.71 48.21
C LEU A 218 -111.05 28.36 48.94
N ALA A 219 -112.16 27.60 49.02
CA ALA A 219 -112.36 26.45 49.91
C ALA A 219 -111.39 25.25 49.80
N ASN A 220 -110.40 25.28 48.89
CA ASN A 220 -109.50 24.17 48.57
C ASN A 220 -108.30 24.04 49.54
N THR A 221 -108.33 24.67 50.73
CA THR A 221 -107.22 24.67 51.68
C THR A 221 -107.64 24.06 53.02
N VAL A 222 -106.95 23.00 53.45
CA VAL A 222 -107.16 22.24 54.70
C VAL A 222 -107.39 23.15 55.94
N HIS A 223 -106.66 24.26 56.02
CA HIS A 223 -106.70 25.19 57.15
C HIS A 223 -108.04 25.93 57.31
N GLU A 224 -108.70 26.30 56.21
CA GLU A 224 -110.00 27.00 56.26
C GLU A 224 -111.14 26.04 56.63
N GLN A 225 -111.10 24.81 56.12
CA GLN A 225 -112.08 23.77 56.50
C GLN A 225 -111.95 23.33 57.97
N LEU A 226 -110.74 23.31 58.53
CA LEU A 226 -110.52 23.14 59.97
C LEU A 226 -111.11 24.32 60.77
N THR A 227 -110.94 25.55 60.29
CA THR A 227 -111.52 26.74 60.92
C THR A 227 -113.06 26.71 60.93
N LEU A 228 -113.68 26.22 59.85
CA LEU A 228 -115.12 25.93 59.79
C LEU A 228 -115.54 24.84 60.79
N LEU A 229 -114.73 23.79 60.97
CA LEU A 229 -115.02 22.71 61.91
C LEU A 229 -114.98 23.17 63.37
N GLU A 230 -114.00 24.02 63.72
CA GLU A 230 -113.91 24.62 65.06
C GLU A 230 -115.15 25.47 65.39
N GLN A 231 -115.67 26.24 64.42
CA GLN A 231 -116.90 27.02 64.57
C GLN A 231 -118.14 26.11 64.71
N ASN A 232 -118.27 25.08 63.86
CA ASN A 232 -119.37 24.12 63.93
C ASN A 232 -119.38 23.37 65.29
N LEU A 233 -118.21 22.97 65.81
CA LEU A 233 -118.08 22.34 67.13
C LEU A 233 -118.36 23.31 68.29
N HIS A 234 -118.13 24.61 68.11
CA HIS A 234 -118.50 25.63 69.09
C HIS A 234 -120.03 25.72 69.24
N CYS A 235 -120.76 25.85 68.13
CA CYS A 235 -122.23 25.86 68.14
C CYS A 235 -122.85 24.58 68.72
N LEU A 236 -122.19 23.42 68.52
CA LEU A 236 -122.63 22.14 69.05
C LEU A 236 -122.44 22.05 70.58
N ARG A 237 -121.38 22.69 71.11
CA ARG A 237 -121.13 22.80 72.56
C ARG A 237 -122.17 23.66 73.26
N GLU A 238 -122.75 24.67 72.59
CA GLU A 238 -123.77 25.55 73.19
C GLU A 238 -125.15 24.90 73.30
N ASN A 239 -125.44 23.84 72.53
CA ASN A 239 -126.77 23.19 72.48
C ASN A 239 -126.70 21.66 72.72
N PRO A 240 -126.42 21.20 73.96
CA PRO A 240 -126.36 19.77 74.28
C PRO A 240 -127.76 19.14 74.39
N PRO A 241 -128.06 18.04 73.66
CA PRO A 241 -129.36 17.36 73.74
C PRO A 241 -129.54 16.64 75.09
N SER A 242 -130.43 17.21 75.92
CA SER A 242 -130.95 16.65 77.17
C SER A 242 -132.42 16.24 76.95
N SER A 243 -133.02 15.28 77.64
CA SER A 243 -132.53 14.25 78.58
C SER A 243 -133.74 13.37 78.96
N ASP A 244 -133.58 12.05 79.11
CA ASP A 244 -134.54 11.24 79.86
C ASP A 244 -133.89 9.97 80.43
N LEU A 245 -133.62 9.98 81.73
CA LEU A 245 -133.03 8.87 82.48
C LEU A 245 -133.77 8.69 83.81
N ASN A 246 -134.50 7.58 83.95
CA ASN A 246 -134.80 6.98 85.26
C ASN A 246 -135.35 5.55 85.15
N ASN A 247 -136.29 5.28 84.24
CA ASN A 247 -136.94 3.95 84.16
C ASN A 247 -136.02 2.84 83.59
N ARG A 248 -135.00 3.20 82.81
CA ARG A 248 -134.10 2.23 82.16
C ARG A 248 -133.07 1.60 83.13
N ALA A 249 -132.86 2.18 84.31
CA ALA A 249 -131.78 1.78 85.21
C ALA A 249 -131.94 0.35 85.79
N ALA A 250 -133.17 -0.13 85.98
CA ALA A 250 -133.43 -1.50 86.45
C ALA A 250 -133.15 -2.55 85.35
N GLU A 251 -133.74 -2.37 84.16
CA GLU A 251 -133.46 -3.21 82.99
C GLU A 251 -131.96 -3.17 82.61
N GLN A 252 -131.29 -2.02 82.78
CA GLN A 252 -129.86 -1.89 82.57
C GLN A 252 -129.03 -2.70 83.57
N LEU A 253 -129.49 -2.94 84.81
CA LEU A 253 -128.74 -3.75 85.77
C LEU A 253 -128.82 -5.24 85.43
N GLU A 254 -130.02 -5.79 85.15
CA GLU A 254 -130.15 -7.18 84.68
C GLU A 254 -129.44 -7.39 83.33
N HIS A 255 -129.54 -6.42 82.42
CA HIS A 255 -128.83 -6.48 81.14
C HIS A 255 -127.30 -6.36 81.32
N GLN A 256 -126.82 -5.55 82.27
CA GLN A 256 -125.39 -5.48 82.61
C GLN A 256 -124.90 -6.78 83.25
N GLU A 257 -125.66 -7.41 84.14
CA GLU A 257 -125.31 -8.70 84.75
C GLU A 257 -125.29 -9.83 83.71
N SER A 258 -126.24 -9.83 82.76
CA SER A 258 -126.24 -10.71 81.59
C SER A 258 -125.07 -10.45 80.63
N ILE A 259 -124.70 -9.19 80.40
CA ILE A 259 -123.51 -8.83 79.62
C ILE A 259 -122.23 -9.26 80.36
N LEU A 260 -122.16 -9.12 81.67
CA LEU A 260 -120.98 -9.46 82.46
C LEU A 260 -120.77 -10.98 82.58
N THR A 261 -121.86 -11.76 82.65
CA THR A 261 -121.80 -13.22 82.58
C THR A 261 -121.43 -13.70 81.17
N THR A 262 -122.05 -13.17 80.11
CA THR A 262 -121.66 -13.55 78.73
C THR A 262 -120.24 -13.09 78.35
N LEU A 263 -119.75 -11.96 78.88
CA LEU A 263 -118.35 -11.56 78.77
C LEU A 263 -117.42 -12.44 79.62
N TRP A 264 -117.85 -12.90 80.79
CA TRP A 264 -117.07 -13.83 81.61
C TRP A 264 -116.92 -15.19 80.91
N ASP A 265 -118.02 -15.78 80.44
CA ASP A 265 -118.01 -17.04 79.69
C ASP A 265 -117.12 -16.91 78.44
N MET A 266 -117.24 -15.80 77.70
CA MET A 266 -116.39 -15.51 76.54
C MET A 266 -114.90 -15.36 76.89
N ILE A 267 -114.58 -14.71 78.03
CA ILE A 267 -113.20 -14.61 78.53
C ILE A 267 -112.67 -15.99 78.93
N VAL A 268 -113.49 -16.81 79.60
CA VAL A 268 -113.12 -18.17 80.00
C VAL A 268 -112.89 -19.06 78.77
N THR A 269 -113.79 -19.03 77.76
CA THR A 269 -113.57 -19.79 76.52
C THR A 269 -112.34 -19.31 75.75
N PHE A 270 -112.06 -18.00 75.70
CA PHE A 270 -110.83 -17.52 75.06
C PHE A 270 -109.55 -17.82 75.86
N ASP A 271 -109.59 -17.80 77.20
CA ASP A 271 -108.48 -18.25 78.04
C ASP A 271 -108.24 -19.76 77.86
N GLU A 272 -109.30 -20.56 77.69
CA GLU A 272 -109.24 -22.00 77.38
C GLU A 272 -108.66 -22.26 75.98
N GLU A 273 -109.16 -21.61 74.92
CA GLU A 273 -108.62 -21.68 73.55
C GLU A 273 -107.14 -21.25 73.50
N VAL A 274 -106.76 -20.22 74.26
CA VAL A 274 -105.36 -19.77 74.36
C VAL A 274 -104.51 -20.77 75.15
N ARG A 275 -105.06 -21.47 76.14
CA ARG A 275 -104.39 -22.56 76.86
C ARG A 275 -104.19 -23.79 75.96
N GLU A 276 -105.17 -24.11 75.13
CA GLU A 276 -105.07 -25.17 74.12
C GLU A 276 -104.05 -24.81 73.03
N GLN A 277 -104.11 -23.62 72.40
CA GLN A 277 -103.09 -23.19 71.43
C GLN A 277 -101.67 -23.13 72.04
N LYS A 278 -101.53 -22.78 73.32
CA LYS A 278 -100.23 -22.88 74.03
C LYS A 278 -99.77 -24.34 74.15
N LEU A 279 -100.66 -25.27 74.48
CA LEU A 279 -100.36 -26.69 74.57
C LEU A 279 -100.02 -27.30 73.20
N GLU A 280 -100.73 -26.93 72.14
CA GLU A 280 -100.40 -27.31 70.77
C GLU A 280 -99.02 -26.79 70.36
N ARG A 281 -98.69 -25.52 70.62
CA ARG A 281 -97.34 -24.98 70.35
C ARG A 281 -96.25 -25.61 71.23
N LYS A 282 -96.57 -26.04 72.46
CA LYS A 282 -95.66 -26.85 73.29
C LYS A 282 -95.46 -28.25 72.70
N GLN A 283 -96.50 -28.92 72.18
CA GLN A 283 -96.38 -30.24 71.54
C GLN A 283 -95.65 -30.18 70.18
N ASN A 284 -95.90 -29.13 69.39
CA ASN A 284 -95.27 -28.93 68.07
C ASN A 284 -93.80 -28.45 68.16
N GLY A 285 -93.30 -28.12 69.36
CA GLY A 285 -91.91 -27.75 69.59
C GLY A 285 -91.53 -26.34 69.13
N GLU A 286 -92.49 -25.47 68.82
CA GLU A 286 -92.25 -24.13 68.26
C GLU A 286 -91.91 -23.06 69.32
N LEU A 287 -91.95 -23.42 70.61
CA LEU A 287 -91.65 -22.49 71.70
C LEU A 287 -90.15 -22.42 72.00
N ASN A 288 -89.50 -21.36 71.52
CA ASN A 288 -88.21 -20.91 72.03
C ASN A 288 -88.31 -20.62 73.54
N ALA A 289 -87.35 -21.14 74.31
CA ALA A 289 -87.36 -21.13 75.78
C ALA A 289 -87.18 -19.75 76.46
N ASP A 290 -87.12 -18.67 75.68
CA ASP A 290 -86.89 -17.29 76.14
C ASP A 290 -88.20 -16.53 76.48
N TYR A 291 -89.37 -17.13 76.26
CA TYR A 291 -90.65 -16.53 76.68
C TYR A 291 -90.88 -16.74 78.18
N PRO A 292 -91.18 -15.68 78.97
CA PRO A 292 -91.48 -15.81 80.39
C PRO A 292 -92.69 -16.72 80.65
N GLU A 293 -92.45 -17.87 81.28
CA GLU A 293 -93.46 -18.85 81.66
C GLU A 293 -94.21 -18.39 82.93
N SER A 294 -95.00 -17.32 82.79
CA SER A 294 -95.78 -16.71 83.86
C SER A 294 -97.27 -17.06 83.77
N ASP A 295 -97.82 -17.50 84.90
CA ASP A 295 -99.25 -17.67 85.18
C ASP A 295 -99.95 -18.80 84.39
N ASP A 296 -99.51 -20.03 84.62
CA ASP A 296 -100.41 -21.19 84.61
C ASP A 296 -101.23 -21.15 85.93
N GLU A 297 -102.43 -20.54 85.88
CA GLU A 297 -103.37 -20.49 87.01
C GLU A 297 -104.34 -21.70 87.03
N PRO A 298 -104.90 -22.07 88.20
CA PRO A 298 -105.82 -23.20 88.34
C PRO A 298 -107.21 -22.94 87.75
N GLU A 299 -108.03 -24.01 87.72
CA GLU A 299 -109.40 -24.07 87.20
C GLU A 299 -110.26 -22.85 87.56
N ALA A 300 -111.05 -22.36 86.59
CA ALA A 300 -111.82 -21.14 86.73
C ALA A 300 -112.88 -21.23 87.85
N PRO A 301 -112.83 -20.38 88.89
CA PRO A 301 -113.84 -20.36 89.93
C PRO A 301 -115.17 -19.77 89.42
N GLU A 302 -116.26 -20.07 90.13
CA GLU A 302 -117.61 -19.60 89.82
C GLU A 302 -117.69 -18.06 89.67
N PHE A 303 -118.59 -17.59 88.80
CA PHE A 303 -118.71 -16.17 88.44
C PHE A 303 -118.90 -15.28 89.67
N SER A 304 -118.03 -14.29 89.81
CA SER A 304 -118.10 -13.27 90.86
C SER A 304 -117.55 -11.95 90.33
N MET A 305 -118.26 -10.85 90.59
CA MET A 305 -117.92 -9.51 90.11
C MET A 305 -116.51 -9.07 90.53
N SER A 306 -116.04 -9.50 91.70
CA SER A 306 -114.67 -9.24 92.16
C SER A 306 -113.62 -10.02 91.36
N VAL A 307 -113.94 -11.26 90.96
CA VAL A 307 -113.05 -12.11 90.16
C VAL A 307 -112.97 -11.58 88.73
N PHE A 308 -114.12 -11.30 88.10
CA PHE A 308 -114.20 -10.65 86.78
C PHE A 308 -113.37 -9.36 86.73
N SER A 309 -113.59 -8.45 87.70
CA SER A 309 -112.84 -7.19 87.78
C SER A 309 -111.32 -7.43 87.91
N SER A 310 -110.90 -8.39 88.74
CA SER A 310 -109.49 -8.75 88.87
C SER A 310 -108.89 -9.36 87.59
N ARG A 311 -109.66 -10.14 86.82
CA ARG A 311 -109.21 -10.74 85.55
C ARG A 311 -109.06 -9.66 84.49
N VAL A 312 -110.03 -8.75 84.36
CA VAL A 312 -109.96 -7.61 83.43
C VAL A 312 -108.80 -6.66 83.78
N GLN A 313 -108.56 -6.36 85.05
CA GLN A 313 -107.40 -5.56 85.47
C GLN A 313 -106.06 -6.26 85.16
N ARG A 314 -105.96 -7.58 85.39
CA ARG A 314 -104.77 -8.35 85.01
C ARG A 314 -104.58 -8.42 83.50
N LEU A 315 -105.65 -8.59 82.72
CA LEU A 315 -105.61 -8.55 81.25
C LEU A 315 -105.15 -7.18 80.73
N LEU A 316 -105.68 -6.08 81.30
CA LEU A 316 -105.24 -4.72 80.96
C LEU A 316 -103.75 -4.51 81.26
N ASN A 317 -103.28 -4.94 82.44
CA ASN A 317 -101.85 -4.88 82.79
C ASN A 317 -100.97 -5.74 81.87
N LYS A 318 -101.45 -6.91 81.45
CA LYS A 318 -100.78 -7.80 80.49
C LYS A 318 -100.71 -7.16 79.09
N VAL A 319 -101.79 -6.53 78.62
CA VAL A 319 -101.81 -5.76 77.36
C VAL A 319 -100.87 -4.56 77.41
N MET A 320 -100.81 -3.85 78.54
CA MET A 320 -99.87 -2.72 78.71
C MET A 320 -98.40 -3.17 78.70
N LYS A 321 -98.08 -4.30 79.37
CA LYS A 321 -96.74 -4.92 79.28
C LYS A 321 -96.40 -5.34 77.86
N LEU A 322 -97.24 -6.17 77.22
CA LEU A 322 -97.03 -6.66 75.85
C LEU A 322 -96.93 -5.53 74.83
N ARG A 323 -97.63 -4.40 75.05
CA ARG A 323 -97.47 -3.19 74.24
C ARG A 323 -96.08 -2.57 74.43
N GLY A 324 -95.61 -2.43 75.67
CA GLY A 324 -94.26 -1.98 75.97
C GLY A 324 -93.20 -2.88 75.35
N ASP A 325 -93.34 -4.20 75.51
CA ASP A 325 -92.44 -5.21 74.94
C ASP A 325 -92.43 -5.14 73.40
N ARG A 326 -93.59 -5.00 72.76
CA ARG A 326 -93.72 -4.79 71.31
C ARG A 326 -93.06 -3.49 70.85
N ASP A 327 -93.27 -2.39 71.56
CA ASP A 327 -92.76 -1.08 71.17
C ASP A 327 -91.23 -1.03 71.36
N MET A 328 -90.69 -1.67 72.41
CA MET A 328 -89.24 -1.93 72.60
C MET A 328 -88.65 -2.87 71.54
N LEU A 329 -89.35 -3.94 71.16
CA LEU A 329 -88.90 -4.84 70.08
C LEU A 329 -88.87 -4.12 68.73
N ARG A 330 -89.88 -3.29 68.44
CA ARG A 330 -89.93 -2.46 67.23
C ARG A 330 -88.82 -1.39 67.21
N GLU A 331 -88.48 -0.82 68.35
CA GLU A 331 -87.32 0.07 68.47
C GLU A 331 -86.00 -0.69 68.26
N ARG A 332 -85.88 -1.92 68.78
CA ARG A 332 -84.70 -2.78 68.58
C ARG A 332 -84.55 -3.21 67.12
N THR A 333 -85.61 -3.64 66.44
CA THR A 333 -85.54 -3.98 65.01
C THR A 333 -85.23 -2.74 64.19
N SER A 334 -85.85 -1.59 64.47
CA SER A 334 -85.54 -0.34 63.76
C SER A 334 -84.09 0.12 63.94
N HIS A 335 -83.48 -0.09 65.12
CA HIS A 335 -82.06 0.17 65.34
C HIS A 335 -81.16 -0.83 64.61
N GLN A 336 -81.55 -2.11 64.56
CA GLN A 336 -80.83 -3.13 63.80
C GLN A 336 -80.92 -2.88 62.29
N GLU A 337 -82.09 -2.51 61.77
CA GLU A 337 -82.31 -2.14 60.37
C GLU A 337 -81.46 -0.93 59.97
N ARG A 338 -81.43 0.13 60.80
CA ARG A 338 -80.56 1.30 60.57
C ARG A 338 -79.08 0.96 60.61
N GLY A 339 -78.63 0.16 61.58
CA GLY A 339 -77.24 -0.30 61.63
C GLY A 339 -76.83 -1.11 60.39
N MET A 340 -77.70 -2.02 59.94
CA MET A 340 -77.47 -2.80 58.72
C MET A 340 -77.53 -1.93 57.44
N GLU A 341 -78.31 -0.85 57.42
CA GLU A 341 -78.34 0.11 56.31
C GLU A 341 -77.10 1.02 56.29
N GLU A 342 -76.60 1.43 57.46
CA GLU A 342 -75.33 2.14 57.62
C GLU A 342 -74.14 1.24 57.20
N ASP A 343 -74.09 -0.02 57.66
CA ASP A 343 -73.08 -1.00 57.25
C ASP A 343 -73.14 -1.32 55.75
N MET A 344 -74.34 -1.51 55.19
CA MET A 344 -74.53 -1.68 53.73
C MET A 344 -74.03 -0.49 52.93
N LYS A 345 -74.25 0.73 53.42
CA LYS A 345 -73.76 1.94 52.78
C LYS A 345 -72.24 2.04 52.85
N MET A 346 -71.64 1.75 54.00
CA MET A 346 -70.18 1.69 54.15
C MET A 346 -69.56 0.66 53.19
N MET A 347 -70.13 -0.55 53.11
CA MET A 347 -69.70 -1.57 52.14
C MET A 347 -69.90 -1.12 50.69
N GLN A 348 -70.97 -0.41 50.37
CA GLN A 348 -71.20 0.12 49.01
C GLN A 348 -70.19 1.23 48.65
N ASP A 349 -69.82 2.10 49.58
CA ASP A 349 -68.79 3.12 49.39
C ASP A 349 -67.37 2.48 49.28
N GLU A 350 -67.08 1.43 50.05
CA GLU A 350 -65.86 0.61 49.90
C GLU A 350 -65.81 -0.11 48.54
N ILE A 351 -66.89 -0.76 48.11
CA ILE A 351 -66.98 -1.40 46.78
C ILE A 351 -66.80 -0.35 45.67
N SER A 352 -67.36 0.84 45.83
CA SER A 352 -67.25 1.92 44.83
C SER A 352 -65.82 2.48 44.74
N THR A 353 -65.14 2.66 45.89
CA THR A 353 -63.74 3.11 45.91
C THR A 353 -62.76 2.03 45.42
N MET A 354 -63.01 0.75 45.74
CA MET A 354 -62.24 -0.37 45.19
C MET A 354 -62.47 -0.53 43.68
N GLY A 355 -63.70 -0.35 43.20
CA GLY A 355 -64.02 -0.33 41.77
C GLY A 355 -63.25 0.75 41.01
N ALA A 356 -63.22 1.98 41.55
CA ALA A 356 -62.42 3.08 41.00
C ALA A 356 -60.91 2.78 40.99
N GLN A 357 -60.38 2.09 42.02
CA GLN A 357 -58.98 1.64 42.02
C GLN A 357 -58.71 0.58 40.94
N VAL A 358 -59.64 -0.37 40.73
CA VAL A 358 -59.52 -1.37 39.66
C VAL A 358 -59.57 -0.73 38.27
N GLU A 359 -60.40 0.30 38.06
CA GLU A 359 -60.43 1.06 36.80
C GLU A 359 -59.14 1.86 36.58
N GLN A 360 -58.58 2.48 37.62
CA GLN A 360 -57.28 3.14 37.56
C GLN A 360 -56.13 2.16 37.25
N LEU A 361 -56.14 0.97 37.84
CA LEU A 361 -55.14 -0.07 37.54
C LEU A 361 -55.31 -0.63 36.13
N SER A 362 -56.54 -0.85 35.66
CA SER A 362 -56.86 -1.29 34.30
C SER A 362 -56.39 -0.29 33.24
N THR A 363 -56.68 1.00 33.44
CA THR A 363 -56.22 2.07 32.53
C THR A 363 -54.70 2.24 32.55
N LEU A 364 -54.04 2.04 33.71
CA LEU A 364 -52.58 2.04 33.79
C LEU A 364 -51.95 0.81 33.10
N LEU A 365 -52.54 -0.38 33.25
CA LEU A 365 -52.10 -1.59 32.53
C LEU A 365 -52.21 -1.40 31.02
N GLY A 366 -53.35 -0.91 30.52
CA GLY A 366 -53.52 -0.58 29.10
C GLY A 366 -52.52 0.46 28.60
N GLN A 367 -52.12 1.44 29.42
CA GLN A 367 -51.03 2.37 29.06
C GLN A 367 -49.68 1.63 28.94
N ARG A 368 -49.35 0.73 29.87
CA ARG A 368 -48.11 -0.06 29.80
C ARG A 368 -48.08 -1.06 28.65
N GLU A 369 -49.21 -1.66 28.29
CA GLU A 369 -49.33 -2.52 27.10
C GLU A 369 -49.10 -1.73 25.80
N ASN A 370 -49.63 -0.50 25.71
CA ASN A 370 -49.36 0.42 24.60
C ASN A 370 -47.89 0.88 24.56
N GLU A 371 -47.26 1.13 25.71
CA GLU A 371 -45.82 1.41 25.78
C GLU A 371 -44.96 0.21 25.36
N LEU A 372 -45.30 -1.01 25.80
CA LEU A 372 -44.59 -2.25 25.48
C LEU A 372 -44.71 -2.60 24.00
N THR A 373 -45.90 -2.47 23.40
CA THR A 373 -46.08 -2.67 21.95
C THR A 373 -45.33 -1.63 21.14
N ALA A 374 -45.35 -0.35 21.54
CA ALA A 374 -44.54 0.70 20.92
C ALA A 374 -43.01 0.49 21.09
N ALA A 375 -42.57 -0.09 22.21
CA ALA A 375 -41.17 -0.46 22.43
C ALA A 375 -40.76 -1.66 21.56
N ASN A 376 -41.62 -2.68 21.45
CA ASN A 376 -41.40 -3.84 20.59
C ASN A 376 -41.35 -3.45 19.11
N ALA A 377 -42.20 -2.54 18.64
CA ALA A 377 -42.14 -2.01 17.27
C ALA A 377 -40.82 -1.25 17.00
N LYS A 378 -40.34 -0.45 17.97
CA LYS A 378 -39.01 0.20 17.87
C LYS A 378 -37.87 -0.82 17.84
N MET A 379 -37.95 -1.87 18.65
CA MET A 379 -36.97 -2.97 18.66
C MET A 379 -36.95 -3.71 17.32
N GLN A 380 -38.12 -4.02 16.74
CA GLN A 380 -38.25 -4.65 15.43
C GLN A 380 -37.60 -3.79 14.33
N ASN A 381 -37.89 -2.49 14.30
CA ASN A 381 -37.26 -1.56 13.35
C ASN A 381 -35.73 -1.52 13.52
N LEU A 382 -35.22 -1.43 14.75
CA LEU A 382 -33.78 -1.45 15.03
C LEU A 382 -33.13 -2.79 14.61
N THR A 383 -33.81 -3.93 14.77
CA THR A 383 -33.30 -5.22 14.26
C THR A 383 -33.31 -5.29 12.74
N ALA A 384 -34.28 -4.67 12.06
CA ALA A 384 -34.29 -4.57 10.61
C ALA A 384 -33.16 -3.66 10.08
N GLU A 385 -32.95 -2.50 10.71
CA GLU A 385 -31.82 -1.59 10.40
C GLU A 385 -30.46 -2.26 10.64
N LEU A 386 -30.31 -3.05 11.71
CA LEU A 386 -29.10 -3.83 11.98
C LEU A 386 -28.88 -4.95 10.95
N ASN A 387 -29.93 -5.65 10.52
CA ASN A 387 -29.84 -6.68 9.49
C ASN A 387 -29.44 -6.07 8.13
N GLN A 388 -30.10 -4.99 7.70
CA GLN A 388 -29.71 -4.25 6.49
C GLN A 388 -28.25 -3.77 6.58
N ARG A 389 -27.80 -3.26 7.73
CA ARG A 389 -26.40 -2.85 7.93
C ARG A 389 -25.43 -4.02 7.89
N ASN A 390 -25.82 -5.21 8.35
CA ASN A 390 -25.00 -6.41 8.21
C ASN A 390 -24.92 -6.89 6.76
N GLU A 391 -25.99 -6.77 5.98
CA GLU A 391 -26.00 -7.05 4.53
C GLU A 391 -25.12 -6.06 3.75
N GLU A 392 -25.22 -4.76 4.04
CA GLU A 392 -24.34 -3.71 3.49
C GLU A 392 -22.85 -3.96 3.85
N LEU A 393 -22.57 -4.42 5.07
CA LEU A 393 -21.21 -4.80 5.51
C LEU A 393 -20.71 -6.09 4.86
N GLN A 394 -21.58 -7.08 4.60
CA GLN A 394 -21.20 -8.29 3.87
C GLN A 394 -20.91 -7.99 2.40
N HIS A 395 -21.71 -7.15 1.75
CA HIS A 395 -21.46 -6.73 0.37
C HIS A 395 -20.10 -6.04 0.23
N THR A 396 -19.83 -5.04 1.08
CA THR A 396 -18.56 -4.29 1.06
C THR A 396 -17.36 -5.12 1.52
N ALA A 397 -17.56 -6.15 2.36
CA ALA A 397 -16.51 -7.12 2.67
C ALA A 397 -16.18 -8.02 1.47
N ASN A 398 -17.19 -8.50 0.74
CA ASN A 398 -17.01 -9.31 -0.48
C ASN A 398 -16.30 -8.50 -1.58
N GLU A 399 -16.73 -7.26 -1.85
CA GLU A 399 -16.06 -6.35 -2.79
C GLU A 399 -14.59 -6.09 -2.41
N LEU A 400 -14.28 -6.00 -1.11
CA LEU A 400 -12.91 -5.86 -0.61
C LEU A 400 -12.10 -7.14 -0.79
N GLU A 401 -12.71 -8.33 -0.66
CA GLU A 401 -12.05 -9.62 -0.90
C GLU A 401 -11.83 -9.89 -2.41
N GLU A 402 -12.76 -9.53 -3.28
CA GLU A 402 -12.58 -9.52 -4.74
C GLU A 402 -11.45 -8.57 -5.16
N SER A 403 -11.42 -7.35 -4.60
CA SER A 403 -10.34 -6.39 -4.82
C SER A 403 -8.98 -6.91 -4.32
N ARG A 404 -8.96 -7.56 -3.14
CA ARG A 404 -7.75 -8.15 -2.53
C ARG A 404 -7.23 -9.36 -3.31
N THR A 405 -8.11 -10.23 -3.80
CA THR A 405 -7.73 -11.39 -4.62
C THR A 405 -7.25 -10.94 -5.99
N ALA A 406 -7.91 -9.98 -6.64
CA ALA A 406 -7.45 -9.36 -7.88
C ALA A 406 -6.09 -8.65 -7.72
N PHE A 407 -5.84 -7.98 -6.59
CA PHE A 407 -4.53 -7.43 -6.26
C PHE A 407 -3.48 -8.54 -6.03
N SER A 408 -3.84 -9.62 -5.34
CA SER A 408 -2.96 -10.77 -5.11
C SER A 408 -2.57 -11.48 -6.41
N MET A 409 -3.50 -11.61 -7.37
CA MET A 409 -3.21 -12.15 -8.70
C MET A 409 -2.25 -11.25 -9.48
N LYS A 410 -2.54 -9.94 -9.56
CA LYS A 410 -1.63 -8.97 -10.20
C LYS A 410 -0.26 -8.89 -9.55
N SER A 411 -0.18 -9.10 -8.23
CA SER A 411 1.09 -9.19 -7.52
C SER A 411 1.86 -10.49 -7.82
N ALA A 412 1.17 -11.59 -8.14
CA ALA A 412 1.80 -12.83 -8.59
C ALA A 412 2.27 -12.71 -10.05
N GLU A 413 1.42 -12.20 -10.94
CA GLU A 413 1.75 -11.87 -12.34
C GLU A 413 2.98 -10.95 -12.43
N PHE A 414 3.06 -9.92 -11.56
CA PHE A 414 4.22 -9.03 -11.50
C PHE A 414 5.50 -9.73 -11.01
N LEU A 415 5.40 -10.65 -10.04
CA LEU A 415 6.56 -11.43 -9.57
C LEU A 415 7.04 -12.43 -10.64
N GLU A 416 6.12 -13.04 -11.39
CA GLU A 416 6.43 -13.94 -12.51
C GLU A 416 7.11 -13.18 -13.65
N ALA A 417 6.53 -12.05 -14.10
CA ALA A 417 7.15 -11.19 -15.11
C ALA A 417 8.51 -10.63 -14.68
N MET A 418 8.70 -10.30 -13.39
CA MET A 418 10.00 -9.89 -12.86
C MET A 418 11.03 -11.03 -12.89
N HIS A 419 10.59 -12.26 -12.58
CA HIS A 419 11.44 -13.45 -12.67
C HIS A 419 11.81 -13.79 -14.13
N GLU A 420 10.88 -13.68 -15.08
CA GLU A 420 11.18 -13.83 -16.52
C GLU A 420 12.22 -12.81 -16.98
N LEU A 421 12.08 -11.55 -16.58
CA LEU A 421 12.98 -10.45 -16.96
C LEU A 421 14.39 -10.65 -16.35
N ASP A 422 14.50 -11.13 -15.12
CA ASP A 422 15.81 -11.48 -14.53
C ASP A 422 16.42 -12.77 -15.12
N VAL A 423 15.59 -13.74 -15.54
CA VAL A 423 16.05 -14.90 -16.34
C VAL A 423 16.57 -14.44 -17.70
N GLU A 424 15.90 -13.52 -18.39
CA GLU A 424 16.36 -12.97 -19.67
C GLU A 424 17.65 -12.16 -19.52
N ARG A 425 17.74 -11.29 -18.51
CA ARG A 425 19.00 -10.61 -18.13
C ARG A 425 20.14 -11.59 -17.84
N SER A 426 19.85 -12.75 -17.24
CA SER A 426 20.87 -13.78 -16.97
C SER A 426 21.39 -14.40 -18.28
N LYS A 427 20.51 -14.67 -19.25
CA LYS A 427 20.87 -15.17 -20.59
C LYS A 427 21.68 -14.14 -21.37
N ASP A 428 21.28 -12.87 -21.34
CA ASP A 428 22.01 -11.80 -22.03
C ASP A 428 23.36 -11.49 -21.40
N LYS A 429 23.46 -11.58 -20.06
CA LYS A 429 24.76 -11.51 -19.36
C LYS A 429 25.66 -12.70 -19.73
N GLN A 430 25.10 -13.90 -19.91
CA GLN A 430 25.87 -15.04 -20.40
C GLN A 430 26.33 -14.84 -21.85
N ARG A 431 25.43 -14.43 -22.76
CA ARG A 431 25.78 -14.09 -24.16
C ARG A 431 26.88 -13.04 -24.24
N ALA A 432 26.81 -11.99 -23.40
CA ALA A 432 27.83 -10.95 -23.32
C ALA A 432 29.17 -11.48 -22.79
N ASN A 433 29.17 -12.41 -21.83
CA ASN A 433 30.39 -13.08 -21.36
C ASN A 433 31.00 -13.99 -22.44
N GLU A 434 30.18 -14.74 -23.18
CA GLU A 434 30.61 -15.60 -24.29
C GLU A 434 31.19 -14.77 -25.44
N ALA A 435 30.55 -13.66 -25.81
CA ALA A 435 31.07 -12.71 -26.78
C ALA A 435 32.39 -12.06 -26.33
N ASN A 436 32.49 -11.66 -25.06
CA ASN A 436 33.74 -11.13 -24.49
C ASN A 436 34.88 -12.18 -24.47
N ALA A 437 34.57 -13.45 -24.20
CA ALA A 437 35.55 -14.54 -24.27
C ALA A 437 36.03 -14.78 -25.71
N GLY A 438 35.12 -14.76 -26.69
CA GLY A 438 35.46 -14.82 -28.12
C GLY A 438 36.34 -13.65 -28.55
N LEU A 439 35.98 -12.42 -28.17
CA LEU A 439 36.79 -11.23 -28.44
C LEU A 439 38.16 -11.29 -27.76
N GLN A 440 38.27 -11.79 -26.53
CA GLN A 440 39.58 -11.99 -25.86
C GLN A 440 40.43 -13.04 -26.59
N GLN A 441 39.83 -14.13 -27.07
CA GLN A 441 40.53 -15.14 -27.87
C GLN A 441 41.04 -14.53 -29.19
N GLU A 442 40.19 -13.81 -29.92
CA GLU A 442 40.56 -13.11 -31.15
C GLU A 442 41.67 -12.06 -30.91
N HIS A 443 41.58 -11.29 -29.83
CA HIS A 443 42.60 -10.31 -29.46
C HIS A 443 43.96 -10.97 -29.15
N SER A 444 43.95 -12.15 -28.52
CA SER A 444 45.15 -12.93 -28.24
C SER A 444 45.76 -13.53 -29.52
N ALA A 445 44.94 -13.98 -30.47
CA ALA A 445 45.37 -14.47 -31.78
C ALA A 445 45.96 -13.34 -32.64
N LEU A 446 45.35 -12.16 -32.63
CA LEU A 446 45.89 -10.94 -33.25
C LEU A 446 47.23 -10.53 -32.62
N GLN A 447 47.38 -10.65 -31.29
CA GLN A 447 48.64 -10.35 -30.62
C GLN A 447 49.75 -11.34 -31.03
N GLN A 448 49.45 -12.63 -31.11
CA GLN A 448 50.39 -13.65 -31.61
C GLN A 448 50.75 -13.45 -33.09
N ALA A 449 49.77 -13.11 -33.94
CA ALA A 449 50.00 -12.81 -35.35
C ALA A 449 50.90 -11.57 -35.54
N ASN A 450 50.67 -10.51 -34.74
CA ASN A 450 51.53 -9.31 -34.74
C ASN A 450 52.95 -9.60 -34.23
N GLN A 451 53.11 -10.50 -33.26
CA GLN A 451 54.44 -10.96 -32.82
C GLN A 451 55.16 -11.72 -33.93
N ALA A 452 54.49 -12.69 -34.58
CA ALA A 452 55.05 -13.43 -35.71
C ALA A 452 55.39 -12.52 -36.92
N LEU A 453 54.58 -11.49 -37.19
CA LEU A 453 54.90 -10.47 -38.20
C LEU A 453 56.13 -9.64 -37.83
N ALA A 454 56.29 -9.24 -36.56
CA ALA A 454 57.48 -8.52 -36.11
C ALA A 454 58.75 -9.40 -36.16
N GLU A 455 58.65 -10.69 -35.82
CA GLU A 455 59.73 -11.67 -35.97
C GLU A 455 60.12 -11.88 -37.45
N LEU A 456 59.14 -11.98 -38.34
CA LEU A 456 59.38 -12.08 -39.78
C LEU A 456 60.01 -10.80 -40.34
N GLN A 457 59.57 -9.61 -39.91
CA GLN A 457 60.18 -8.33 -40.30
C GLN A 457 61.63 -8.23 -39.80
N ALA A 458 61.92 -8.64 -38.56
CA ALA A 458 63.29 -8.67 -38.04
C ALA A 458 64.19 -9.64 -38.83
N GLN A 459 63.68 -10.82 -39.20
CA GLN A 459 64.39 -11.76 -40.08
C GLN A 459 64.61 -11.18 -41.48
N LEU A 460 63.63 -10.46 -42.03
CA LEU A 460 63.73 -9.83 -43.35
C LEU A 460 64.85 -8.77 -43.34
N ILE A 461 64.88 -7.91 -42.33
CA ILE A 461 65.95 -6.91 -42.11
C ILE A 461 67.32 -7.60 -41.91
N GLU A 462 67.39 -8.74 -41.21
CA GLU A 462 68.63 -9.52 -41.12
C GLU A 462 69.09 -10.04 -42.50
N LYS A 463 68.16 -10.50 -43.35
CA LYS A 463 68.49 -10.95 -44.72
C LYS A 463 68.87 -9.79 -45.64
N GLU A 464 68.22 -8.62 -45.52
CA GLU A 464 68.57 -7.42 -46.27
C GLU A 464 69.97 -6.92 -45.91
N ASN A 465 70.28 -6.80 -44.60
CA ASN A 465 71.62 -6.44 -44.14
C ASN A 465 72.68 -7.45 -44.64
N ARG A 466 72.38 -8.75 -44.55
CA ARG A 466 73.30 -9.80 -45.01
C ARG A 466 73.45 -9.84 -46.54
N LEU A 467 72.42 -9.47 -47.30
CA LEU A 467 72.52 -9.25 -48.75
C LEU A 467 73.40 -8.04 -49.06
N ALA A 468 73.22 -6.92 -48.34
CA ALA A 468 74.07 -5.74 -48.50
C ALA A 468 75.55 -6.02 -48.14
N GLU A 469 75.82 -6.81 -47.09
CA GLU A 469 77.17 -7.31 -46.78
C GLU A 469 77.77 -8.13 -47.93
N MET A 470 77.01 -9.09 -48.48
CA MET A 470 77.45 -9.92 -49.61
C MET A 470 77.63 -9.10 -50.90
N GLU A 471 76.80 -8.09 -51.14
CA GLU A 471 76.95 -7.15 -52.27
C GLU A 471 78.16 -6.24 -52.12
N ASN A 472 78.45 -5.77 -50.90
CA ASN A 472 79.65 -5.00 -50.59
C ASN A 472 80.91 -5.84 -50.81
N GLN A 473 80.97 -7.07 -50.27
CA GLN A 473 82.05 -8.02 -50.53
C GLN A 473 82.20 -8.33 -52.03
N ALA A 474 81.09 -8.48 -52.76
CA ALA A 474 81.11 -8.68 -54.21
C ALA A 474 81.54 -7.43 -54.99
N ARG A 475 81.43 -6.23 -54.42
CA ARG A 475 81.96 -4.97 -54.99
C ARG A 475 83.45 -4.84 -54.72
N GLU A 476 83.89 -5.05 -53.49
CA GLU A 476 85.30 -5.08 -53.08
C GLU A 476 86.08 -6.13 -53.89
N MET A 477 85.55 -7.33 -54.05
CA MET A 477 86.16 -8.37 -54.90
C MET A 477 86.23 -7.98 -56.38
N LYS A 478 85.25 -7.23 -56.91
CA LYS A 478 85.31 -6.68 -58.28
C LYS A 478 86.34 -5.57 -58.40
N GLU A 479 86.46 -4.71 -57.40
CA GLU A 479 87.47 -3.64 -57.36
C GLU A 479 88.88 -4.24 -57.27
N HIS A 480 89.11 -5.23 -56.40
CA HIS A 480 90.36 -6.00 -56.35
C HIS A 480 90.66 -6.74 -57.66
N HIS A 481 89.65 -7.36 -58.30
CA HIS A 481 89.84 -7.97 -59.62
C HIS A 481 90.18 -6.91 -60.69
N ASN A 482 89.59 -5.72 -60.63
CA ASN A 482 89.87 -4.63 -61.57
C ASN A 482 91.28 -4.03 -61.36
N THR A 483 91.75 -3.87 -60.11
CA THR A 483 93.12 -3.39 -59.85
C THR A 483 94.15 -4.45 -60.27
N VAL A 484 93.96 -5.71 -59.90
CA VAL A 484 94.86 -6.81 -60.33
C VAL A 484 94.84 -6.96 -61.86
N ARG A 485 93.69 -6.75 -62.51
CA ARG A 485 93.59 -6.71 -63.97
C ARG A 485 94.38 -5.53 -64.56
N ALA A 486 94.26 -4.34 -64.00
CA ALA A 486 94.99 -3.16 -64.46
C ALA A 486 96.51 -3.33 -64.29
N ASP A 487 96.96 -3.91 -63.17
CA ASP A 487 98.37 -4.24 -62.93
C ASP A 487 98.90 -5.28 -63.95
N LEU A 488 98.09 -6.30 -64.26
CA LEU A 488 98.42 -7.29 -65.29
C LEU A 488 98.44 -6.68 -66.70
N GLU A 489 97.47 -5.82 -67.05
CA GLU A 489 97.45 -5.12 -68.34
C GLU A 489 98.63 -4.15 -68.48
N ALA A 490 99.01 -3.45 -67.41
CA ALA A 490 100.20 -2.60 -67.36
C ALA A 490 101.51 -3.42 -67.49
N ALA A 491 101.61 -4.56 -66.81
CA ALA A 491 102.75 -5.46 -66.93
C ALA A 491 102.86 -6.07 -68.35
N VAL A 492 101.74 -6.45 -68.96
CA VAL A 492 101.68 -6.90 -70.36
C VAL A 492 102.09 -5.77 -71.30
N ALA A 493 101.64 -4.53 -71.09
CA ALA A 493 102.06 -3.37 -71.86
C ALA A 493 103.57 -3.08 -71.72
N GLU A 494 104.15 -3.24 -70.53
CA GLU A 494 105.59 -3.13 -70.28
C GLU A 494 106.38 -4.22 -71.05
N LYS A 495 105.91 -5.48 -71.03
CA LYS A 495 106.57 -6.56 -71.78
C LYS A 495 106.38 -6.39 -73.29
N ALA A 496 105.22 -5.92 -73.75
CA ALA A 496 104.96 -5.61 -75.16
C ALA A 496 105.71 -4.34 -75.64
N GLY A 497 106.12 -3.45 -74.74
CA GLY A 497 107.12 -2.41 -74.99
C GLY A 497 108.48 -3.03 -75.26
N LYS A 498 108.99 -3.77 -74.26
CA LYS A 498 110.30 -4.43 -74.33
C LYS A 498 110.44 -5.42 -75.49
N LEU A 499 109.36 -6.08 -75.90
CA LEU A 499 109.35 -6.91 -77.12
C LEU A 499 109.52 -6.07 -78.38
N ARG A 500 108.82 -4.93 -78.53
CA ARG A 500 109.01 -4.02 -79.67
C ARG A 500 110.39 -3.38 -79.68
N ASP A 501 110.94 -3.05 -78.50
CA ASP A 501 112.31 -2.54 -78.39
C ASP A 501 113.32 -3.60 -78.88
N LEU A 502 113.16 -4.87 -78.45
CA LEU A 502 113.98 -5.99 -78.90
C LEU A 502 113.77 -6.33 -80.40
N GLU A 503 112.55 -6.23 -80.92
CA GLU A 503 112.25 -6.39 -82.35
C GLU A 503 112.94 -5.29 -83.19
N GLN A 504 112.95 -4.05 -82.69
CA GLN A 504 113.65 -2.93 -83.32
C GLN A 504 115.18 -3.08 -83.26
N ASP A 505 115.74 -3.53 -82.13
CA ASP A 505 117.15 -3.89 -82.00
C ASP A 505 117.53 -5.02 -82.98
N ILE A 506 116.67 -6.04 -83.13
CA ILE A 506 116.85 -7.13 -84.09
C ILE A 506 116.87 -6.59 -85.53
N ILE A 507 116.02 -5.63 -85.90
CA ILE A 507 116.04 -4.99 -87.22
C ILE A 507 117.36 -4.24 -87.45
N VAL A 508 117.78 -3.40 -86.50
CA VAL A 508 119.04 -2.63 -86.58
C VAL A 508 120.26 -3.57 -86.68
N LEU A 509 120.24 -4.70 -85.96
CA LEU A 509 121.27 -5.73 -86.07
C LEU A 509 121.27 -6.43 -87.44
N HIS A 510 120.10 -6.67 -88.06
CA HIS A 510 120.04 -7.19 -89.43
C HIS A 510 120.59 -6.19 -90.46
N GLU A 511 120.28 -4.89 -90.33
CA GLU A 511 120.85 -3.84 -91.19
C GLU A 511 122.37 -3.72 -91.02
N ALA A 512 122.88 -3.85 -89.78
CA ALA A 512 124.31 -3.86 -89.49
C ALA A 512 125.03 -5.11 -90.07
N VAL A 513 124.38 -6.27 -90.05
CA VAL A 513 124.90 -7.49 -90.70
C VAL A 513 124.88 -7.33 -92.23
N GLU A 514 123.78 -6.89 -92.82
CA GLU A 514 123.65 -6.75 -94.29
C GLU A 514 124.64 -5.72 -94.86
N THR A 515 124.90 -4.63 -94.13
CA THR A 515 125.94 -3.66 -94.51
C THR A 515 127.36 -4.21 -94.33
N SER A 516 127.61 -5.03 -93.30
CA SER A 516 128.88 -5.74 -93.13
C SER A 516 129.11 -6.79 -94.24
N GLU A 517 128.06 -7.50 -94.68
CA GLU A 517 128.13 -8.45 -95.79
C GLU A 517 128.39 -7.75 -97.12
N LYS A 518 127.70 -6.63 -97.40
CA LYS A 518 127.98 -5.78 -98.58
C LYS A 518 129.43 -5.30 -98.62
N ALA A 519 129.97 -4.84 -97.48
CA ALA A 519 131.37 -4.42 -97.39
C ALA A 519 132.35 -5.59 -97.58
N ARG A 520 132.04 -6.77 -97.02
CA ARG A 520 132.82 -8.00 -97.20
C ARG A 520 132.85 -8.45 -98.66
N ASN A 521 131.71 -8.44 -99.33
CA ASN A 521 131.58 -8.86 -100.73
C ASN A 521 132.39 -7.93 -101.65
N TRP A 522 132.27 -6.60 -101.47
CA TRP A 522 133.08 -5.63 -102.19
C TRP A 522 134.59 -5.85 -101.99
N ALA A 523 135.03 -6.14 -100.76
CA ALA A 523 136.43 -6.45 -100.50
C ALA A 523 136.90 -7.70 -101.26
N THR A 524 136.09 -8.76 -101.33
CA THR A 524 136.42 -9.97 -102.12
C THR A 524 136.41 -9.73 -103.63
N GLU A 525 135.58 -8.81 -104.14
CA GLU A 525 135.64 -8.40 -105.56
C GLU A 525 136.94 -7.65 -105.89
N GLN A 526 137.39 -6.76 -105.01
CA GLN A 526 138.68 -6.06 -105.17
C GLN A 526 139.87 -7.04 -105.10
N GLU A 527 139.85 -8.01 -104.19
CA GLU A 527 140.90 -9.04 -104.06
C GLU A 527 141.01 -9.89 -105.33
N ASN A 528 139.87 -10.32 -105.89
CA ASN A 528 139.83 -11.07 -107.16
C ASN A 528 140.34 -10.24 -108.35
N LEU A 529 140.02 -8.94 -108.42
CA LEU A 529 140.49 -8.06 -109.49
C LEU A 529 142.02 -7.85 -109.46
N LEU A 530 142.58 -7.62 -108.26
CA LEU A 530 144.04 -7.51 -108.07
C LEU A 530 144.75 -8.82 -108.41
N ARG A 531 144.15 -9.96 -108.05
CA ARG A 531 144.66 -11.28 -108.42
C ARG A 531 144.68 -11.48 -109.94
N GLN A 532 143.61 -11.13 -110.66
CA GLN A 532 143.60 -11.23 -112.12
C GLN A 532 144.71 -10.37 -112.76
N GLN A 533 144.93 -9.15 -112.26
CA GLN A 533 146.03 -8.30 -112.74
C GLN A 533 147.41 -8.92 -112.48
N SER A 534 147.61 -9.63 -111.36
CA SER A 534 148.85 -10.37 -111.11
C SER A 534 149.03 -11.53 -112.09
N GLU A 535 147.97 -12.32 -112.34
CA GLU A 535 148.00 -13.46 -113.26
C GLU A 535 148.24 -12.99 -114.72
N GLU A 536 147.73 -11.83 -115.12
CA GLU A 536 148.02 -11.17 -116.40
C GLU A 536 149.47 -10.65 -116.50
N ASN A 537 150.02 -10.06 -115.44
CA ASN A 537 151.42 -9.61 -115.40
C ASN A 537 152.40 -10.80 -115.50
N ASP A 538 152.15 -11.90 -114.77
CA ASP A 538 152.94 -13.13 -114.86
C ASP A 538 152.89 -13.74 -116.27
N ALA A 539 151.76 -13.60 -116.98
CA ALA A 539 151.62 -14.03 -118.37
C ALA A 539 152.37 -13.12 -119.37
N GLN A 540 152.59 -11.85 -119.04
CA GLN A 540 153.46 -10.96 -119.83
C GLN A 540 154.95 -11.25 -119.60
N MET A 541 155.36 -11.47 -118.34
CA MET A 541 156.74 -11.86 -118.01
C MET A 541 157.19 -13.11 -118.76
N LYS A 542 156.36 -14.16 -118.77
CA LYS A 542 156.63 -15.42 -119.50
C LYS A 542 156.79 -15.26 -121.01
N LYS A 543 156.22 -14.21 -121.61
CA LYS A 543 156.44 -13.88 -123.04
C LYS A 543 157.79 -13.18 -123.25
N MET A 544 158.09 -12.18 -122.41
CA MET A 544 159.41 -11.51 -122.42
C MET A 544 160.55 -12.50 -122.20
N ASP A 545 160.41 -13.47 -121.28
CA ASP A 545 161.41 -14.51 -121.04
C ASP A 545 161.60 -15.44 -122.27
N ALA A 546 160.51 -15.77 -122.97
CA ALA A 546 160.58 -16.57 -124.20
C ALA A 546 161.24 -15.81 -125.36
N GLU A 547 160.91 -14.52 -125.54
CA GLU A 547 161.56 -13.63 -126.51
C GLU A 547 163.06 -13.44 -126.19
N LEU A 548 163.43 -13.37 -124.90
CA LEU A 548 164.83 -13.32 -124.47
C LEU A 548 165.60 -14.61 -124.78
N GLU A 549 165.01 -15.80 -124.63
CA GLU A 549 165.69 -17.05 -125.02
C GLU A 549 165.78 -17.24 -126.54
N GLU A 550 164.79 -16.79 -127.32
CA GLU A 550 164.90 -16.77 -128.79
C GLU A 550 166.05 -15.84 -129.25
N LEU A 551 166.23 -14.70 -128.59
CA LEU A 551 167.35 -13.80 -128.82
C LEU A 551 168.69 -14.39 -128.36
N ARG A 552 168.74 -15.13 -127.23
CA ARG A 552 169.94 -15.84 -126.76
C ARG A 552 170.38 -16.93 -127.74
N MET A 553 169.44 -17.71 -128.27
CA MET A 553 169.69 -18.71 -129.32
C MET A 553 170.32 -18.07 -130.57
N LYS A 554 169.73 -16.99 -131.08
CA LYS A 554 170.23 -16.25 -132.26
C LYS A 554 171.62 -15.63 -132.02
N VAL A 555 171.90 -15.15 -130.81
CA VAL A 555 173.24 -14.66 -130.44
C VAL A 555 174.25 -15.81 -130.38
N ALA A 556 173.86 -17.00 -129.93
CA ALA A 556 174.74 -18.18 -129.92
C ALA A 556 175.12 -18.63 -131.34
N GLU A 557 174.16 -18.73 -132.26
CA GLU A 557 174.40 -19.07 -133.67
C GLU A 557 175.39 -18.08 -134.31
N LEU A 558 175.07 -16.78 -134.27
CA LEU A 558 175.92 -15.70 -134.81
C LEU A 558 177.32 -15.69 -134.17
N SER A 559 177.46 -16.09 -132.90
CA SER A 559 178.78 -16.16 -132.25
C SER A 559 179.70 -17.22 -132.85
N THR A 560 179.14 -18.32 -133.38
CA THR A 560 179.92 -19.38 -134.02
C THR A 560 180.36 -19.02 -135.45
N GLU A 561 179.48 -18.37 -136.21
CA GLU A 561 179.78 -17.86 -137.55
C GLU A 561 180.89 -16.80 -137.50
N VAL A 562 180.86 -15.91 -136.50
CA VAL A 562 181.90 -14.89 -136.25
C VAL A 562 183.28 -15.49 -135.91
N VAL A 563 183.36 -16.73 -135.44
CA VAL A 563 184.66 -17.40 -135.20
C VAL A 563 185.24 -17.98 -136.48
N MET A 564 184.43 -18.63 -137.33
CA MET A 564 184.91 -19.15 -138.62
C MET A 564 185.26 -18.01 -139.58
N ALA A 565 184.41 -16.99 -139.68
CA ALA A 565 184.65 -15.82 -140.52
C ALA A 565 185.91 -15.01 -140.11
N LYS A 566 186.44 -15.19 -138.89
CA LYS A 566 187.70 -14.55 -138.44
C LYS A 566 188.97 -15.27 -138.90
N ALA A 567 188.91 -16.52 -139.36
CA ALA A 567 190.07 -17.23 -139.88
C ALA A 567 190.37 -16.88 -141.35
N GLU A 568 189.34 -16.52 -142.13
CA GLU A 568 189.46 -16.23 -143.56
C GLU A 568 189.73 -14.74 -143.87
N LEU A 569 189.44 -13.84 -142.91
CA LEU A 569 189.49 -12.39 -143.10
C LEU A 569 190.92 -11.79 -143.06
N ASP A 570 191.86 -12.46 -142.40
CA ASP A 570 193.21 -11.91 -142.09
C ASP A 570 194.19 -11.89 -143.30
N ILE A 571 193.71 -12.18 -144.51
CA ILE A 571 194.50 -12.12 -145.76
C ILE A 571 193.96 -11.08 -146.78
N ALA A 572 192.72 -10.58 -146.67
CA ALA A 572 192.13 -9.72 -147.71
C ALA A 572 191.12 -8.62 -147.25
N TYR A 573 191.65 -7.42 -146.95
CA TYR A 573 191.07 -6.06 -147.18
C TYR A 573 189.54 -5.83 -147.37
N GLY A 574 188.94 -4.95 -146.54
CA GLY A 574 188.32 -3.69 -147.06
C GLY A 574 186.90 -3.18 -146.65
N SER A 575 186.86 -2.02 -145.94
CA SER A 575 186.06 -0.78 -146.25
C SER A 575 184.53 -0.54 -145.92
N LYS A 576 184.28 0.30 -144.87
CA LYS A 576 183.33 1.48 -144.74
C LYS A 576 181.76 1.36 -144.59
N SER A 577 181.13 2.46 -144.06
CA SER A 577 179.68 2.83 -143.81
C SER A 577 178.97 2.27 -142.53
N GLU A 578 177.91 2.80 -141.84
CA GLU A 578 177.02 4.04 -141.85
C GLU A 578 176.14 4.27 -140.52
N ARG A 579 175.13 5.22 -140.38
CA ARG A 579 174.22 5.62 -139.17
C ARG A 579 172.95 6.53 -139.53
N ALA A 580 171.96 7.11 -138.74
CA ALA A 580 171.03 6.94 -137.53
C ALA A 580 170.20 8.30 -137.24
N ALA A 581 169.13 8.63 -136.43
CA ALA A 581 167.91 8.09 -135.66
C ALA A 581 166.95 9.26 -135.07
N ALA A 582 165.69 9.06 -134.52
CA ALA A 582 164.68 10.14 -134.01
C ALA A 582 163.42 9.73 -133.04
N THR A 583 162.43 10.62 -132.53
CA THR A 583 161.30 10.44 -131.41
C THR A 583 159.96 11.41 -131.23
N ALA A 584 158.85 11.18 -130.39
CA ALA A 584 157.54 12.06 -130.11
C ALA A 584 156.51 11.84 -128.83
N GLN A 585 155.32 12.59 -128.56
CA GLN A 585 154.33 12.61 -127.31
C GLN A 585 152.75 13.14 -127.35
N ALA A 586 151.81 13.11 -126.29
CA ALA A 586 150.28 13.55 -126.22
C ALA A 586 149.39 13.74 -124.82
N LYS A 587 148.05 14.24 -124.74
CA LYS A 587 146.95 14.37 -123.57
C LYS A 587 145.49 15.05 -123.91
N ALA A 588 144.29 15.38 -123.21
CA ALA A 588 143.35 15.28 -121.95
C ALA A 588 141.86 16.00 -122.14
N ALA A 589 140.68 16.30 -121.38
CA ALA A 589 139.84 16.16 -120.06
C ALA A 589 138.25 16.70 -120.06
N ALA A 590 137.33 16.74 -118.98
CA ALA A 590 135.78 17.11 -118.96
C ALA A 590 134.90 17.55 -117.61
N LEU A 591 133.52 17.90 -117.58
CA LEU A 591 132.58 18.37 -116.40
C LEU A 591 130.92 18.44 -116.48
N ALA A 592 130.02 18.80 -115.44
CA ALA A 592 128.44 18.83 -115.37
C ALA A 592 127.55 19.65 -114.22
N LEU A 593 126.14 19.73 -114.16
CA LEU A 593 125.16 20.45 -113.11
C LEU A 593 123.52 20.27 -113.10
N GLU A 594 122.63 20.78 -112.13
CA GLU A 594 121.08 20.57 -111.91
C GLU A 594 120.08 21.61 -111.10
N LYS A 595 118.66 21.48 -111.00
CA LYS A 595 117.56 21.99 -109.93
C LYS A 595 115.95 22.12 -110.23
N ALA A 596 114.96 22.32 -109.25
CA ALA A 596 113.39 22.47 -109.36
C ALA A 596 112.45 23.05 -108.15
N ASN A 597 111.05 23.29 -108.21
CA ASN A 597 110.09 23.88 -107.11
C ASN A 597 108.44 23.95 -107.21
N LYS A 598 107.61 24.09 -106.08
CA LYS A 598 106.23 24.75 -105.70
C LYS A 598 104.74 24.11 -105.50
N GLN A 599 103.71 24.86 -104.91
CA GLN A 599 102.28 24.54 -104.34
C GLN A 599 101.33 25.82 -104.07
N PRO A 600 100.11 26.02 -103.33
CA PRO A 600 98.89 25.28 -102.70
C PRO A 600 97.39 25.97 -102.61
N GLN A 601 96.24 25.38 -102.06
CA GLN A 601 94.89 26.07 -101.66
C GLN A 601 93.68 25.29 -100.88
N SER A 602 92.78 25.97 -100.05
CA SER A 602 91.28 25.78 -99.62
C SER A 602 90.65 24.56 -98.77
N ILE A 603 89.42 24.41 -98.13
CA ILE A 603 88.19 25.15 -97.49
C ILE A 603 87.14 24.15 -96.76
N ASP A 604 86.22 24.48 -95.75
CA ASP A 604 85.23 23.50 -95.07
C ASP A 604 84.01 23.98 -94.11
N PRO A 605 83.03 23.13 -93.61
CA PRO A 605 81.73 23.53 -92.97
C PRO A 605 81.29 23.00 -91.53
N GLY A 606 82.08 23.10 -90.45
CA GLY A 606 81.76 22.40 -89.17
C GLY A 606 80.63 22.94 -88.24
N LEU A 607 80.31 24.24 -88.25
CA LEU A 607 79.71 24.95 -87.10
C LEU A 607 78.20 24.75 -86.83
N LEU A 608 77.44 24.15 -87.77
CA LEU A 608 75.99 23.97 -87.62
C LEU A 608 75.61 22.74 -86.77
N SER A 609 76.48 21.72 -86.71
CA SER A 609 76.24 20.49 -85.94
C SER A 609 76.18 20.74 -84.43
N GLU A 610 77.02 21.64 -83.94
CA GLU A 610 77.20 21.85 -82.50
C GLU A 610 76.07 22.66 -81.87
N ILE A 611 75.48 23.60 -82.61
CA ILE A 611 74.30 24.38 -82.18
C ILE A 611 73.09 23.47 -81.96
N ALA A 612 72.78 22.59 -82.92
CA ALA A 612 71.65 21.65 -82.80
C ALA A 612 71.79 20.68 -81.62
N ASN A 613 73.02 20.28 -81.28
CA ASN A 613 73.30 19.42 -80.12
C ASN A 613 73.15 20.15 -78.77
N LEU A 614 73.25 21.49 -78.75
CA LEU A 614 73.00 22.30 -77.55
C LEU A 614 71.51 22.58 -77.35
N GLU A 615 70.77 22.87 -78.41
CA GLU A 615 69.30 23.04 -78.35
C GLU A 615 68.61 21.79 -77.81
N LYS A 616 69.04 20.60 -78.26
CA LYS A 616 68.47 19.32 -77.79
C LYS A 616 68.62 19.12 -76.28
N LYS A 617 69.81 19.38 -75.72
CA LYS A 617 70.08 19.29 -74.27
C LYS A 617 69.31 20.33 -73.45
N ASN A 618 69.06 21.51 -74.03
CA ASN A 618 68.28 22.55 -73.35
C ASN A 618 66.81 22.14 -73.19
N ASN A 619 66.24 21.47 -74.19
CA ASN A 619 64.89 20.90 -74.10
C ASN A 619 64.81 19.73 -73.11
N GLU A 620 65.79 18.81 -73.14
CA GLU A 620 65.87 17.68 -72.20
C GLU A 620 65.88 18.14 -70.72
N LEU A 621 66.57 19.24 -70.41
CA LEU A 621 66.57 19.86 -69.07
C LEU A 621 65.26 20.60 -68.72
N ILE A 622 64.52 21.10 -69.72
CA ILE A 622 63.20 21.73 -69.50
C ILE A 622 62.18 20.65 -69.11
N ASP A 623 62.18 19.49 -69.78
CA ASP A 623 61.30 18.38 -69.46
C ASP A 623 61.57 17.80 -68.06
N GLU A 624 62.83 17.68 -67.65
CA GLU A 624 63.22 17.30 -66.28
C GLU A 624 62.72 18.29 -65.23
N ILE A 625 62.80 19.60 -65.50
CA ILE A 625 62.25 20.66 -64.64
C ILE A 625 60.72 20.65 -64.59
N VAL A 626 60.03 20.15 -65.62
CA VAL A 626 58.56 19.95 -65.60
C VAL A 626 58.20 18.74 -64.73
N MET A 627 58.87 17.61 -64.90
CA MET A 627 58.65 16.39 -64.10
C MET A 627 58.85 16.64 -62.59
N LEU A 628 59.94 17.32 -62.22
CA LEU A 628 60.23 17.67 -60.82
C LEU A 628 59.27 18.74 -60.24
N LYS A 629 58.46 19.41 -61.09
CA LYS A 629 57.37 20.29 -60.65
C LYS A 629 56.04 19.55 -60.49
N THR A 630 55.75 18.55 -61.31
CA THR A 630 54.54 17.73 -61.15
C THR A 630 54.61 16.86 -59.89
N GLU A 631 55.74 16.20 -59.62
CA GLU A 631 55.94 15.45 -58.37
C GLU A 631 55.79 16.33 -57.11
N ARG A 632 56.08 17.63 -57.22
CA ARG A 632 55.97 18.60 -56.11
C ARG A 632 54.59 19.27 -56.01
N ALA A 633 53.72 19.07 -56.99
CA ALA A 633 52.37 19.67 -57.03
C ALA A 633 51.26 18.71 -56.55
N GLU A 634 51.46 17.38 -56.66
CA GLU A 634 50.39 16.41 -56.47
C GLU A 634 50.08 16.04 -54.99
N GLY A 635 49.42 16.97 -54.30
CA GLY A 635 48.14 16.71 -53.63
C GLY A 635 48.08 15.89 -52.33
N ALA A 636 48.98 14.93 -52.10
CA ALA A 636 48.80 13.84 -51.11
C ALA A 636 48.41 14.31 -49.69
N ASN A 637 49.03 15.39 -49.20
CA ASN A 637 48.74 15.93 -47.86
C ASN A 637 47.55 16.89 -47.82
N SER A 638 47.21 17.57 -48.93
CA SER A 638 46.15 18.60 -48.91
C SER A 638 44.77 17.97 -48.90
N GLU A 639 44.51 16.99 -49.78
CA GLU A 639 43.18 16.41 -49.91
C GLU A 639 42.81 15.53 -48.69
N HIS A 640 43.79 14.81 -48.12
CA HIS A 640 43.59 14.05 -46.89
C HIS A 640 43.34 14.97 -45.68
N LEU A 641 44.06 16.10 -45.58
CA LEU A 641 43.83 17.08 -44.51
C LEU A 641 42.47 17.78 -44.68
N GLU A 642 42.06 18.11 -45.91
CA GLU A 642 40.75 18.69 -46.19
C GLU A 642 39.60 17.70 -45.88
N LYS A 643 39.74 16.43 -46.26
CA LYS A 643 38.81 15.36 -45.87
C LYS A 643 38.70 15.22 -44.35
N ARG A 644 39.84 15.25 -43.63
CA ARG A 644 39.88 15.19 -42.17
C ARG A 644 39.26 16.45 -41.53
N CYS A 645 39.49 17.64 -42.08
CA CYS A 645 38.86 18.87 -41.59
C CYS A 645 37.34 18.86 -41.81
N LYS A 646 36.85 18.38 -42.97
CA LYS A 646 35.40 18.21 -43.23
C LYS A 646 34.76 17.16 -42.32
N MET A 647 35.48 16.08 -42.01
CA MET A 647 35.05 15.05 -41.06
C MET A 647 34.95 15.61 -39.64
N LEU A 648 36.00 16.27 -39.14
CA LEU A 648 36.03 16.93 -37.83
C LEU A 648 34.98 18.06 -37.72
N GLN A 649 34.75 18.82 -38.80
CA GLN A 649 33.70 19.84 -38.84
C GLN A 649 32.30 19.20 -38.75
N LYS A 650 32.05 18.10 -39.46
CA LYS A 650 30.80 17.36 -39.35
C LYS A 650 30.62 16.77 -37.95
N GLU A 651 31.66 16.18 -37.36
CA GLU A 651 31.64 15.67 -35.98
C GLU A 651 31.36 16.79 -34.97
N LEU A 652 31.92 17.99 -35.17
CA LEU A 652 31.61 19.17 -34.36
C LEU A 652 30.14 19.61 -34.54
N ASP A 653 29.64 19.69 -35.77
CA ASP A 653 28.26 20.07 -36.07
C ASP A 653 27.25 19.04 -35.53
N ASP A 654 27.57 17.75 -35.60
CA ASP A 654 26.73 16.67 -35.06
C ASP A 654 26.77 16.65 -33.51
N MET A 655 27.95 16.83 -32.88
CA MET A 655 28.02 17.04 -31.42
C MET A 655 27.29 18.32 -30.97
N LEU A 656 27.32 19.40 -31.74
CA LEU A 656 26.57 20.64 -31.43
C LEU A 656 25.06 20.38 -31.45
N LYS A 657 24.54 19.61 -32.41
CA LYS A 657 23.13 19.17 -32.43
C LYS A 657 22.80 18.32 -31.22
N ASP A 658 23.69 17.42 -30.80
CA ASP A 658 23.49 16.60 -29.60
C ASP A 658 23.51 17.45 -28.32
N PHE A 659 24.36 18.48 -28.23
CA PHE A 659 24.30 19.45 -27.13
C PHE A 659 23.02 20.30 -27.15
N GLU A 660 22.53 20.72 -28.32
CA GLU A 660 21.23 21.42 -28.44
C GLU A 660 20.06 20.50 -28.03
N ASN A 661 20.07 19.24 -28.46
CA ASN A 661 19.06 18.23 -28.14
C ASN A 661 19.08 17.90 -26.64
N LEU A 662 20.26 17.68 -26.05
CA LEU A 662 20.43 17.47 -24.61
C LEU A 662 19.99 18.70 -23.81
N THR A 663 20.22 19.92 -24.33
CA THR A 663 19.76 21.17 -23.71
C THR A 663 18.23 21.28 -23.76
N LYS A 664 17.59 20.94 -24.89
CA LYS A 664 16.12 20.86 -25.00
C LYS A 664 15.55 19.83 -24.03
N GLN A 665 16.07 18.61 -24.03
CA GLN A 665 15.65 17.54 -23.09
C GLN A 665 15.85 17.95 -21.63
N SER A 666 16.93 18.66 -21.29
CA SER A 666 17.14 19.19 -19.94
C SER A 666 16.12 20.28 -19.56
N ILE A 667 15.72 21.12 -20.51
CA ILE A 667 14.69 22.15 -20.30
C ILE A 667 13.30 21.51 -20.20
N GLU A 668 12.98 20.55 -21.06
CA GLU A 668 11.73 19.79 -21.06
C GLU A 668 11.58 18.99 -19.76
N ALA A 669 12.63 18.28 -19.33
CA ALA A 669 12.65 17.56 -18.05
C ALA A 669 12.51 18.51 -16.84
N GLU A 670 13.06 19.74 -16.87
CA GLU A 670 12.83 20.73 -15.81
C GLU A 670 11.40 21.34 -15.87
N GLN A 671 10.82 21.50 -17.06
CA GLN A 671 9.40 21.85 -17.20
C GLN A 671 8.48 20.74 -16.69
N GLU A 672 8.79 19.48 -16.94
CA GLU A 672 8.05 18.34 -16.36
C GLU A 672 8.26 18.25 -14.87
N ARG A 673 9.49 18.46 -14.36
CA ARG A 673 9.75 18.50 -12.92
C ARG A 673 8.94 19.60 -12.23
N THR A 674 8.81 20.79 -12.82
CA THR A 674 8.00 21.89 -12.25
C THR A 674 6.49 21.65 -12.35
N LYS A 675 5.99 20.94 -13.38
CA LYS A 675 4.60 20.42 -13.42
C LYS A 675 4.35 19.37 -12.33
N LEU A 676 5.32 18.50 -12.08
CA LEU A 676 5.24 17.50 -11.00
C LEU A 676 5.35 18.13 -9.62
N GLU A 677 6.24 19.11 -9.43
CA GLU A 677 6.37 19.88 -8.18
C GLU A 677 5.07 20.62 -7.85
N SER A 678 4.45 21.30 -8.83
CA SER A 678 3.19 22.01 -8.62
C SER A 678 1.97 21.10 -8.40
N THR A 679 1.89 19.94 -9.07
CA THR A 679 0.83 18.95 -8.77
C THR A 679 1.04 18.26 -7.41
N ILE A 680 2.29 18.00 -7.01
CA ILE A 680 2.63 17.50 -5.68
C ILE A 680 2.25 18.53 -4.59
N ASP A 681 2.52 19.82 -4.80
CA ASP A 681 2.15 20.86 -3.82
C ASP A 681 0.63 21.08 -3.74
N ALA A 682 -0.09 21.04 -4.87
CA ALA A 682 -1.56 21.07 -4.88
C ALA A 682 -2.20 19.80 -4.25
N LEU A 683 -1.52 18.65 -4.28
CA LEU A 683 -1.94 17.45 -3.55
C LEU A 683 -1.66 17.55 -2.05
N LYS A 684 -0.56 18.20 -1.63
CA LYS A 684 -0.31 18.50 -0.20
C LYS A 684 -1.33 19.47 0.35
N GLU A 685 -1.65 20.53 -0.38
CA GLU A 685 -2.69 21.51 0.02
C GLU A 685 -4.03 20.81 0.27
N LYS A 686 -4.47 19.94 -0.66
CA LYS A 686 -5.67 19.12 -0.48
C LYS A 686 -5.58 18.11 0.67
N LEU A 687 -4.40 17.59 0.98
CA LEU A 687 -4.21 16.73 2.16
C LEU A 687 -4.26 17.54 3.46
N GLU A 688 -3.68 18.74 3.50
CA GLU A 688 -3.81 19.67 4.65
C GLU A 688 -5.27 20.14 4.82
N GLU A 689 -6.03 20.36 3.73
CA GLU A 689 -7.47 20.60 3.76
C GLU A 689 -8.27 19.38 4.27
N LEU A 690 -7.96 18.17 3.81
CA LEU A 690 -8.62 16.94 4.28
C LEU A 690 -8.28 16.60 5.73
N GLU A 691 -7.04 16.85 6.18
CA GLU A 691 -6.66 16.68 7.59
C GLU A 691 -7.29 17.75 8.49
N THR A 692 -7.40 19.00 8.04
CA THR A 692 -8.07 20.05 8.81
C THR A 692 -9.57 19.83 8.90
N THR A 693 -10.25 19.51 7.80
CA THR A 693 -11.68 19.15 7.81
C THR A 693 -11.95 17.90 8.64
N MET A 694 -11.15 16.83 8.50
CA MET A 694 -11.27 15.63 9.34
C MET A 694 -11.00 15.93 10.82
N ALA A 695 -10.08 16.84 11.15
CA ALA A 695 -9.85 17.29 12.52
C ALA A 695 -11.02 18.13 13.06
N GLU A 696 -11.65 18.95 12.21
CA GLU A 696 -12.86 19.72 12.58
C GLU A 696 -14.07 18.81 12.74
N GLU A 697 -14.25 17.78 11.90
CA GLU A 697 -15.28 16.75 12.07
C GLU A 697 -15.05 15.91 13.33
N LYS A 698 -13.82 15.50 13.63
CA LYS A 698 -13.47 14.84 14.91
C LYS A 698 -13.78 15.75 16.11
N ILE A 699 -13.51 17.05 16.02
CA ILE A 699 -13.88 18.04 17.05
C ILE A 699 -15.40 18.25 17.11
N ARG A 700 -16.12 18.14 15.99
CA ARG A 700 -17.58 18.23 15.89
C ARG A 700 -18.26 17.02 16.52
N LEU A 701 -17.75 15.81 16.27
CA LEU A 701 -18.20 14.56 16.90
C LEU A 701 -17.84 14.49 18.39
N LEU A 702 -16.72 15.09 18.81
CA LEU A 702 -16.39 15.27 20.24
C LEU A 702 -17.21 16.39 20.92
N ALA A 703 -17.84 17.29 20.14
CA ALA A 703 -18.76 18.30 20.66
C ALA A 703 -20.22 17.79 20.68
N VAL A 704 -20.62 17.00 19.68
CA VAL A 704 -21.88 16.26 19.61
C VAL A 704 -21.63 14.86 20.16
N GLY A 705 -21.49 14.77 21.49
CA GLY A 705 -21.48 13.47 22.19
C GLY A 705 -22.74 12.65 21.82
N PRO A 706 -22.65 11.31 21.87
CA PRO A 706 -23.67 10.43 21.29
C PRO A 706 -25.06 10.74 21.86
N PRO A 707 -26.12 10.69 21.03
CA PRO A 707 -27.47 11.03 21.45
C PRO A 707 -27.96 10.01 22.48
N ARG A 708 -27.87 10.39 23.77
CA ARG A 708 -28.48 9.61 24.86
C ARG A 708 -30.00 9.65 24.68
N PRO A 709 -30.70 8.51 24.69
CA PRO A 709 -32.15 8.50 24.65
C PRO A 709 -32.69 9.23 25.89
N SER A 710 -33.58 10.20 25.67
CA SER A 710 -34.24 10.94 26.72
C SER A 710 -35.31 10.07 27.39
N VAL A 711 -35.16 9.85 28.69
CA VAL A 711 -36.22 9.34 29.58
C VAL A 711 -36.33 10.33 30.74
N ASP A 712 -37.53 10.85 30.96
CA ASP A 712 -37.79 11.96 31.88
C ASP A 712 -37.74 11.60 33.36
N VAL A 713 -37.22 12.52 34.18
CA VAL A 713 -37.70 12.73 35.56
C VAL A 713 -37.80 14.22 35.83
N ARG A 714 -39.00 14.70 36.18
CA ARG A 714 -39.19 16.05 36.73
C ARG A 714 -38.68 16.09 38.18
N SER A 715 -37.81 17.03 38.52
CA SER A 715 -37.54 17.44 39.90
C SER A 715 -37.06 18.90 39.94
N PRO A 716 -37.84 19.84 40.52
CA PRO A 716 -37.60 21.27 40.34
C PRO A 716 -36.84 21.91 41.52
N LEU A 717 -35.51 21.78 41.60
CA LEU A 717 -34.65 22.74 42.33
C LEU A 717 -33.15 22.57 42.02
N GLY A 718 -32.43 23.69 41.83
CA GLY A 718 -30.96 23.76 42.03
C GLY A 718 -30.07 24.05 40.82
N ARG A 719 -29.50 25.28 40.81
CA ARG A 719 -28.16 25.69 40.31
C ARG A 719 -27.70 25.17 38.94
N THR A 720 -27.64 25.95 37.86
CA THR A 720 -26.74 27.12 37.63
C THR A 720 -25.32 26.98 38.19
N GLY A 721 -24.33 26.74 37.32
CA GLY A 721 -22.90 26.72 37.71
C GLY A 721 -21.87 26.38 36.61
N GLU A 722 -21.99 25.22 35.96
CA GLU A 722 -20.79 24.55 35.40
C GLU A 722 -20.47 24.79 33.91
N SER A 723 -21.40 25.38 33.16
CA SER A 723 -21.27 25.56 31.70
C SER A 723 -20.20 26.60 31.32
N THR A 724 -20.02 27.65 32.12
CA THR A 724 -19.03 28.71 31.84
C THR A 724 -17.59 28.21 32.00
N THR A 725 -17.25 27.58 33.12
CA THR A 725 -15.88 27.09 33.37
C THR A 725 -15.45 26.05 32.34
N THR A 726 -16.32 25.10 31.99
CA THR A 726 -16.03 24.08 30.98
C THR A 726 -15.98 24.66 29.57
N SER A 727 -16.78 25.69 29.25
CA SER A 727 -16.68 26.44 27.99
C SER A 727 -15.38 27.24 27.91
N VAL A 728 -14.99 27.96 28.97
CA VAL A 728 -13.74 28.74 29.05
C VAL A 728 -12.52 27.83 28.87
N LEU A 729 -12.47 26.68 29.55
CA LEU A 729 -11.42 25.68 29.35
C LEU A 729 -11.41 25.12 27.92
N LYS A 730 -12.57 24.90 27.29
CA LYS A 730 -12.66 24.51 25.87
C LYS A 730 -12.19 25.63 24.93
N THR A 731 -12.43 26.91 25.23
CA THR A 731 -11.92 28.03 24.42
C THR A 731 -10.43 28.24 24.59
N GLU A 732 -9.89 28.16 25.81
CA GLU A 732 -8.45 28.25 26.05
C GLU A 732 -7.71 27.03 25.51
N PHE A 733 -8.27 25.82 25.57
CA PHE A 733 -7.72 24.65 24.87
C PHE A 733 -7.72 24.84 23.34
N LYS A 734 -8.83 25.31 22.74
CA LYS A 734 -8.87 25.64 21.29
C LYS A 734 -7.86 26.73 20.92
N LYS A 735 -7.65 27.72 21.79
CA LYS A 735 -6.68 28.82 21.62
C LYS A 735 -5.23 28.34 21.75
N MET A 736 -4.94 27.47 22.72
CA MET A 736 -3.65 26.80 22.89
C MET A 736 -3.32 25.88 21.71
N MET A 737 -4.28 25.07 21.25
CA MET A 737 -4.10 24.23 20.06
C MET A 737 -3.92 25.07 18.78
N ARG A 738 -4.60 26.22 18.64
CA ARG A 738 -4.36 27.19 17.55
C ARG A 738 -2.96 27.83 17.67
N HIS A 739 -2.53 28.21 18.87
CA HIS A 739 -1.18 28.76 19.10
C HIS A 739 -0.09 27.75 18.73
N MET A 740 -0.20 26.51 19.23
CA MET A 740 0.74 25.43 18.95
C MET A 740 0.82 25.10 17.45
N ARG A 741 -0.32 25.04 16.74
CA ARG A 741 -0.34 24.91 15.27
C ARG A 741 0.33 26.11 14.59
N GLN A 742 0.09 27.33 15.06
CA GLN A 742 0.68 28.54 14.49
C GLN A 742 2.20 28.62 14.75
N GLU A 743 2.68 28.12 15.89
CA GLU A 743 4.11 27.98 16.19
C GLU A 743 4.77 26.87 15.36
N GLN A 744 4.12 25.72 15.19
CA GLN A 744 4.59 24.66 14.30
C GLN A 744 4.65 25.15 12.83
N ALA A 745 3.65 25.89 12.35
CA ALA A 745 3.67 26.50 11.03
C ALA A 745 4.77 27.57 10.88
N LYS A 746 4.99 28.40 11.91
CA LYS A 746 6.12 29.35 11.95
C LYS A 746 7.47 28.62 11.92
N ALA A 747 7.63 27.54 12.68
CA ALA A 747 8.85 26.74 12.71
C ALA A 747 9.13 26.06 11.36
N LEU A 748 8.12 25.45 10.74
CA LEU A 748 8.23 24.86 9.39
C LEU A 748 8.58 25.90 8.33
N ASN A 749 8.01 27.12 8.41
CA ASN A 749 8.35 28.18 7.48
C ASN A 749 9.75 28.76 7.73
N ALA A 750 10.19 28.85 8.99
CA ALA A 750 11.58 29.18 9.32
C ALA A 750 12.57 28.13 8.78
N GLU A 751 12.28 26.83 8.94
CA GLU A 751 13.09 25.75 8.37
C GLU A 751 13.10 25.80 6.82
N ARG A 752 11.95 26.07 6.19
CA ARG A 752 11.85 26.27 4.73
C ARG A 752 12.70 27.45 4.25
N ASP A 753 12.75 28.55 4.98
CA ASP A 753 13.57 29.72 4.63
C ASP A 753 15.05 29.56 4.96
N GLU A 754 15.42 28.85 6.03
CA GLU A 754 16.80 28.40 6.27
C GLU A 754 17.27 27.45 5.17
N ARG A 755 16.43 26.49 4.77
CA ARG A 755 16.69 25.60 3.64
C ARG A 755 16.90 26.39 2.34
N ARG A 756 16.06 27.39 2.04
CA ARG A 756 16.24 28.29 0.88
C ARG A 756 17.58 29.04 0.93
N LYS A 757 17.97 29.59 2.09
CA LYS A 757 19.27 30.25 2.29
C LYS A 757 20.44 29.29 2.04
N LEU A 758 20.36 28.07 2.58
CA LEU A 758 21.38 27.02 2.37
C LEU A 758 21.46 26.57 0.92
N GLU A 759 20.32 26.38 0.23
CA GLU A 759 20.27 26.04 -1.20
C GLU A 759 20.78 27.18 -2.10
N GLN A 760 20.64 28.44 -1.66
CA GLN A 760 21.24 29.60 -2.33
C GLN A 760 22.76 29.67 -2.07
N MET A 761 23.21 29.40 -0.85
CA MET A 761 24.64 29.32 -0.51
C MET A 761 25.35 28.19 -1.26
N ILE A 762 24.72 27.00 -1.37
CA ILE A 762 25.22 25.88 -2.17
C ILE A 762 25.27 26.23 -3.65
N ARG A 763 24.27 26.95 -4.19
CA ARG A 763 24.31 27.45 -5.58
C ARG A 763 25.45 28.45 -5.79
N ASN A 764 25.67 29.37 -4.85
CA ASN A 764 26.79 30.31 -4.90
C ASN A 764 28.15 29.59 -4.82
N MET A 765 28.31 28.62 -3.92
CA MET A 765 29.53 27.80 -3.82
C MET A 765 29.78 26.97 -5.09
N LYS A 766 28.75 26.36 -5.68
CA LYS A 766 28.87 25.65 -6.97
C LYS A 766 29.27 26.60 -8.09
N LYS A 767 28.71 27.82 -8.13
CA LYS A 767 29.09 28.86 -9.09
C LYS A 767 30.54 29.31 -8.88
N GLU A 768 30.99 29.49 -7.64
CA GLU A 768 32.38 29.84 -7.34
C GLU A 768 33.35 28.70 -7.71
N GLN A 769 33.02 27.45 -7.41
CA GLN A 769 33.80 26.27 -7.82
C GLN A 769 33.89 26.14 -9.34
N LEU A 770 32.81 26.47 -10.07
CA LEU A 770 32.81 26.51 -11.53
C LEU A 770 33.73 27.64 -12.04
N MET A 771 33.63 28.84 -11.48
CA MET A 771 34.51 29.97 -11.84
C MET A 771 35.98 29.66 -11.55
N ARG A 772 36.30 29.06 -10.40
CA ARG A 772 37.66 28.59 -10.04
C ARG A 772 38.18 27.48 -10.97
N ARG A 773 37.30 26.69 -11.58
CA ARG A 773 37.66 25.72 -12.64
C ARG A 773 37.88 26.37 -14.01
N MET A 774 37.29 27.54 -14.26
CA MET A 774 37.42 28.28 -15.53
C MET A 774 38.57 29.30 -15.50
N THR A 775 39.09 29.66 -14.33
CA THR A 775 40.36 30.39 -14.20
C THR A 775 41.56 29.43 -14.37
N PRO A 776 42.40 29.56 -15.41
CA PRO A 776 43.62 28.76 -15.53
C PRO A 776 44.64 29.13 -14.43
N PRO A 777 45.53 28.21 -14.02
CA PRO A 777 46.54 28.48 -13.01
C PRO A 777 47.54 29.52 -13.52
N VAL A 778 47.71 30.62 -12.77
CA VAL A 778 48.76 31.61 -13.04
C VAL A 778 50.12 30.95 -12.78
N ASN A 779 50.94 30.87 -13.83
CA ASN A 779 52.19 30.12 -13.81
C ASN A 779 53.27 30.87 -13.00
N ALA A 780 53.38 30.54 -11.71
CA ALA A 780 54.26 31.22 -10.74
C ALA A 780 55.75 30.82 -10.87
N ASN A 781 56.29 30.87 -12.09
CA ASN A 781 57.68 30.53 -12.41
C ASN A 781 58.32 31.64 -13.28
N ALA A 782 58.38 32.86 -12.74
CA ALA A 782 58.95 34.03 -13.41
C ALA A 782 59.53 35.06 -12.40
N ASN A 783 60.51 34.64 -11.60
CA ASN A 783 61.64 35.47 -11.12
C ASN A 783 62.54 34.69 -10.14
N VAL A 784 63.66 34.17 -10.64
CA VAL A 784 64.89 33.98 -9.86
C VAL A 784 66.05 34.46 -10.74
N ALA A 785 66.40 35.73 -10.56
CA ALA A 785 67.54 36.44 -11.14
C ALA A 785 67.91 37.59 -10.19
#